data_AF-A0A072UX51-F1
#
_entry.id   AF-A0A072UX51-F1
#
_cell.length_a   1.000
_cell.length_b   1.000
_cell.length_c   1.000
_cell.angle_alpha   90.00
_cell.angle_beta   90.00
_cell.angle_gamma   90.00
#
_symmetry.space_group_name_H-M   'P 1'
#
loop_
_entity.id
_entity.type
_entity.pdbx_description
1 polymer ?
#
loop_
_entity_poly.entity_id
_entity_poly.type
_entity_poly.pdbx_seq_one_letter_code
_entity_poly.pdbx_strand_id
1 'polypeptide(L)'
;MSLPHFSTHLPCFSSTSDSSMIASALKKKNNSTTALCFEDTKERIKNIFKKVELSISSYDTAWVAMIPSSTSPHAPFFPQCLNWLLDNQLVDGSWGLPDRHPLLMNDSLLSTLACILALKQWNIAEDKINKGLEFIESNFTSIIDDQQQHPIGFDILFPSLIEYAHSLGINIAIRSTTLEAIIQKRDRELKRGFECNSEGWKAYLAYVSEGMLNSMDFNTIIKYQRKNGSLFNSPATTAAVFQHSNNADCLSYLQSVLQKFGNAVPTVYPLDIYGRLYMIDSLERLGIDRHFEKEIQSVLDETYRYWLQEEEDIFLDPTTCAMAFRILRLNGYDVSSDPFYQYSEDKFANSLKGYLKDVSAVLELYKASQVIIHPDESVLFKQSSWTRHFLEQDSSTYQLYADKLRIYVDNEVNEVLNFPQHKNLERMLNRRSVEHYNANETRILKTSYRSCNLASKEILKLAVGDFNLCQSIHNQELKQLEGWIVENRLDKLKFARQKQAYCYFIGAATLFSPELSDSRLALAKSTVLVTVVDDFFDVGSSEEEQLNIIQLFKIWDVDVDTVCCSEAVKIIFSAMRSTICEFGEKSVKRQGRNVTENLIKIWSNMIQSMFIEAEWSRSKTIPTIDVYMENACETFGLEPLILTALYLLGPKLSDDVATNKELNYILKTTSICGRLLNDIQTFKREFEQGKLNAVTLHMVHGNGVVTVEDAIDKLKSVVEENRMELLRLVLQEKGSLVPRPCKDVFWKMMKASYLFYDENDKFTLNEMYSTVNAVIKDPIFLNELLGDSKKHTLSKALVV
;
A
#
# COMPACT_ATOMS: atom_id res chain seq x y z
N MET A 1 -49.68 -59.79 -50.65
CA MET A 1 -50.05 -59.42 -52.03
C MET A 1 -49.11 -58.32 -52.48
N SER A 2 -48.48 -58.55 -53.61
CA SER A 2 -47.49 -57.73 -54.31
C SER A 2 -47.86 -56.25 -54.36
N LEU A 3 -46.87 -55.36 -54.25
CA LEU A 3 -46.71 -54.04 -54.94
C LEU A 3 -45.42 -53.36 -54.41
N PRO A 4 -44.77 -52.46 -55.19
CA PRO A 4 -43.33 -52.51 -55.41
C PRO A 4 -42.55 -51.28 -54.90
N HIS A 5 -41.22 -51.43 -54.96
CA HIS A 5 -40.20 -50.44 -54.66
C HIS A 5 -40.35 -49.08 -55.36
N PHE A 6 -40.04 -48.01 -54.61
CA PHE A 6 -39.43 -46.78 -55.13
C PHE A 6 -38.35 -46.28 -54.17
N SER A 7 -37.22 -45.89 -54.75
CA SER A 7 -36.11 -45.15 -54.13
C SER A 7 -36.32 -43.66 -54.38
N THR A 8 -36.02 -42.81 -53.39
CA THR A 8 -35.76 -41.38 -53.60
C THR A 8 -34.62 -40.92 -52.70
N HIS A 9 -33.56 -40.41 -53.34
CA HIS A 9 -32.44 -39.68 -52.73
C HIS A 9 -32.87 -38.33 -52.15
N LEU A 10 -32.26 -37.95 -51.02
CA LEU A 10 -32.21 -36.59 -50.47
C LEU A 10 -30.74 -36.10 -50.51
N PRO A 11 -30.45 -34.85 -50.92
CA PRO A 11 -29.09 -34.32 -50.99
C PRO A 11 -28.64 -33.68 -49.69
N CYS A 12 -27.32 -33.71 -49.50
CA CYS A 12 -26.53 -33.11 -48.44
C CYS A 12 -26.50 -31.57 -48.53
N PHE A 13 -26.60 -30.88 -47.39
CA PHE A 13 -26.02 -29.55 -47.19
C PHE A 13 -25.42 -29.44 -45.78
N SER A 14 -24.21 -28.89 -45.75
CA SER A 14 -23.26 -28.70 -44.66
C SER A 14 -23.63 -27.57 -43.69
N SER A 15 -23.38 -27.75 -42.38
CA SER A 15 -23.34 -26.66 -41.39
C SER A 15 -22.23 -26.89 -40.35
N THR A 16 -21.00 -26.48 -40.65
CA THR A 16 -19.91 -26.36 -39.68
C THR A 16 -19.13 -25.07 -39.94
N SER A 17 -19.76 -23.93 -39.68
CA SER A 17 -19.12 -22.61 -39.66
C SER A 17 -19.74 -21.65 -38.64
N ASP A 18 -20.99 -21.87 -38.22
CA ASP A 18 -21.71 -20.86 -37.43
C ASP A 18 -21.49 -20.97 -35.91
N SER A 19 -21.16 -22.15 -35.37
CA SER A 19 -20.96 -22.33 -33.92
C SER A 19 -19.66 -21.68 -33.39
N SER A 20 -18.61 -21.64 -34.21
CA SER A 20 -17.33 -20.99 -33.84
C SER A 20 -17.42 -19.46 -33.92
N MET A 21 -18.17 -18.94 -34.91
CA MET A 21 -18.43 -17.50 -35.03
C MET A 21 -19.29 -16.99 -33.88
N ILE A 22 -20.35 -17.72 -33.49
CA ILE A 22 -21.20 -17.35 -32.34
C ILE A 22 -20.43 -17.38 -31.03
N ALA A 23 -19.55 -18.38 -30.80
CA ALA A 23 -18.70 -18.43 -29.61
C ALA A 23 -17.69 -17.27 -29.56
N SER A 24 -17.08 -16.91 -30.70
CA SER A 24 -16.17 -15.75 -30.78
C SER A 24 -16.90 -14.41 -30.63
N ALA A 25 -18.13 -14.30 -31.13
CA ALA A 25 -18.97 -13.11 -31.03
C ALA A 25 -19.50 -12.93 -29.59
N LEU A 26 -19.86 -14.00 -28.90
CA LEU A 26 -20.21 -14.00 -27.48
C LEU A 26 -19.01 -13.64 -26.59
N LYS A 27 -17.80 -14.14 -26.92
CA LYS A 27 -16.56 -13.78 -26.21
C LYS A 27 -16.17 -12.32 -26.45
N LYS A 28 -16.33 -11.80 -27.68
CA LYS A 28 -16.15 -10.38 -28.00
C LYS A 28 -17.20 -9.48 -27.32
N LYS A 29 -18.46 -9.91 -27.26
CA LYS A 29 -19.56 -9.16 -26.60
C LYS A 29 -19.42 -9.14 -25.08
N ASN A 30 -18.98 -10.24 -24.47
CA ASN A 30 -18.64 -10.28 -23.04
C ASN A 30 -17.41 -9.42 -22.74
N ASN A 31 -16.35 -9.50 -23.55
CA ASN A 31 -15.17 -8.64 -23.40
C ASN A 31 -15.50 -7.15 -23.61
N SER A 32 -16.38 -6.79 -24.56
CA SER A 32 -16.79 -5.40 -24.76
C SER A 32 -17.65 -4.86 -23.62
N THR A 33 -18.49 -5.70 -23.02
CA THR A 33 -19.35 -5.33 -21.88
C THR A 33 -18.52 -5.17 -20.60
N THR A 34 -17.55 -6.05 -20.36
CA THR A 34 -16.60 -5.92 -19.25
C THR A 34 -15.71 -4.68 -19.42
N ALA A 35 -15.19 -4.42 -20.62
CA ALA A 35 -14.39 -3.22 -20.89
C ALA A 35 -15.19 -1.91 -20.68
N LEU A 36 -16.45 -1.85 -21.12
CA LEU A 36 -17.33 -0.70 -20.86
C LEU A 36 -17.54 -0.49 -19.35
N CYS A 37 -17.79 -1.56 -18.61
CA CYS A 37 -17.99 -1.52 -17.15
C CYS A 37 -16.73 -1.01 -16.39
N PHE A 38 -15.53 -1.33 -16.89
CA PHE A 38 -14.28 -0.82 -16.33
C PHE A 38 -14.12 0.68 -16.54
N GLU A 39 -14.35 1.17 -17.75
CA GLU A 39 -14.22 2.60 -18.06
C GLU A 39 -15.24 3.45 -17.29
N ASP A 40 -16.49 2.98 -17.16
CA ASP A 40 -17.49 3.66 -16.34
C ASP A 40 -17.08 3.72 -14.85
N THR A 41 -16.44 2.66 -14.35
CA THR A 41 -15.94 2.60 -12.97
C THR A 41 -14.77 3.56 -12.76
N LYS A 42 -13.84 3.63 -13.73
CA LYS A 42 -12.73 4.59 -13.71
C LYS A 42 -13.25 6.03 -13.70
N GLU A 43 -14.24 6.36 -14.53
CA GLU A 43 -14.80 7.72 -14.56
C GLU A 43 -15.49 8.10 -13.24
N ARG A 44 -16.18 7.15 -12.59
CA ARG A 44 -16.70 7.37 -11.23
C ARG A 44 -15.59 7.67 -10.23
N ILE A 45 -14.49 6.92 -10.24
CA ILE A 45 -13.34 7.16 -9.36
C ILE A 45 -12.67 8.51 -9.64
N LYS A 46 -12.53 8.91 -10.92
CA LYS A 46 -12.02 10.24 -11.30
C LYS A 46 -12.90 11.38 -10.76
N ASN A 47 -14.21 11.18 -10.69
CA ASN A 47 -15.10 12.17 -10.11
C ASN A 47 -14.95 12.27 -8.58
N ILE A 48 -14.64 11.16 -7.89
CA ILE A 48 -14.31 11.18 -6.46
C ILE A 48 -13.05 12.02 -6.19
N PHE A 49 -12.02 11.97 -7.05
CA PHE A 49 -10.81 12.79 -6.91
C PHE A 49 -11.07 14.31 -6.90
N LYS A 50 -12.09 14.77 -7.62
CA LYS A 50 -12.36 16.21 -7.80
C LYS A 50 -12.77 16.89 -6.49
N LYS A 51 -13.45 16.17 -5.60
CA LYS A 51 -14.04 16.75 -4.38
C LYS A 51 -13.98 15.75 -3.23
N VAL A 52 -13.51 16.20 -2.07
CA VAL A 52 -13.62 15.41 -0.84
C VAL A 52 -15.01 15.60 -0.25
N GLU A 53 -15.76 14.51 -0.17
CA GLU A 53 -17.12 14.49 0.40
C GLU A 53 -17.11 13.81 1.76
N LEU A 54 -17.78 14.45 2.73
CA LEU A 54 -17.87 13.99 4.12
C LEU A 54 -19.34 13.83 4.49
N SER A 55 -19.64 12.76 5.23
CA SER A 55 -20.93 12.62 5.90
C SER A 55 -21.15 13.73 6.92
N ILE A 56 -22.40 14.18 7.04
CA ILE A 56 -22.83 15.17 8.03
C ILE A 56 -22.74 14.60 9.45
N SER A 57 -22.32 15.44 10.40
CA SER A 57 -22.37 15.14 11.82
C SER A 57 -23.61 15.77 12.44
N SER A 58 -24.48 14.93 13.00
CA SER A 58 -25.67 15.41 13.71
C SER A 58 -25.28 16.13 15.00
N TYR A 59 -24.28 15.62 15.72
CA TYR A 59 -23.73 16.24 16.93
C TYR A 59 -23.21 17.66 16.66
N ASP A 60 -22.33 17.80 15.66
CA ASP A 60 -21.72 19.09 15.34
C ASP A 60 -22.76 20.09 14.81
N THR A 61 -23.70 19.62 13.99
CA THR A 61 -24.82 20.43 13.50
C THR A 61 -25.71 20.92 14.65
N ALA A 62 -25.94 20.10 15.68
CA ALA A 62 -26.69 20.50 16.86
C ALA A 62 -25.99 21.62 17.64
N TRP A 63 -24.67 21.53 17.83
CA TRP A 63 -23.90 22.61 18.46
C TRP A 63 -23.96 23.93 17.68
N VAL A 64 -23.88 23.88 16.35
CA VAL A 64 -24.04 25.07 15.51
C VAL A 64 -25.48 25.63 15.59
N ALA A 65 -26.48 24.77 15.67
CA ALA A 65 -27.89 25.16 15.79
C ALA A 65 -28.22 25.83 17.15
N MET A 66 -27.43 25.55 18.20
CA MET A 66 -27.61 26.13 19.53
C MET A 66 -27.07 27.55 19.68
N ILE A 67 -26.32 28.06 18.69
CA ILE A 67 -25.75 29.42 18.74
C ILE A 67 -26.89 30.45 18.70
N PRO A 68 -27.03 31.33 19.70
CA PRO A 68 -28.06 32.37 19.70
C PRO A 68 -27.72 33.53 18.76
N SER A 69 -28.74 34.13 18.15
CA SER A 69 -28.55 35.32 17.33
C SER A 69 -28.15 36.52 18.18
N SER A 70 -27.13 37.28 17.72
CA SER A 70 -26.71 38.52 18.36
C SER A 70 -27.79 39.61 18.33
N THR A 71 -28.74 39.50 17.40
CA THR A 71 -29.85 40.47 17.23
C THR A 71 -31.15 40.01 17.88
N SER A 72 -31.30 38.70 18.12
CA SER A 72 -32.47 38.12 18.78
C SER A 72 -32.06 36.88 19.57
N PRO A 73 -31.75 37.02 20.88
CA PRO A 73 -31.26 35.91 21.71
C PRO A 73 -32.22 34.71 21.80
N HIS A 74 -33.49 34.90 21.43
CA HIS A 74 -34.52 33.87 21.38
C HIS A 74 -34.66 33.21 20.01
N ALA A 75 -33.76 33.48 19.06
CA ALA A 75 -33.70 32.83 17.76
C ALA A 75 -32.30 32.27 17.47
N PRO A 76 -32.18 31.16 16.73
CA PRO A 76 -30.89 30.61 16.32
C PRO A 76 -30.16 31.57 15.35
N PHE A 77 -28.85 31.68 15.50
CA PHE A 77 -27.99 32.38 14.56
C PHE A 77 -27.94 31.67 13.20
N PHE A 78 -27.97 30.32 13.22
CA PHE A 78 -27.96 29.46 12.03
C PHE A 78 -29.25 28.62 11.96
N PRO A 79 -30.40 29.22 11.59
CA PRO A 79 -31.69 28.53 11.53
C PRO A 79 -31.68 27.33 10.56
N GLN A 80 -30.85 27.35 9.52
CA GLN A 80 -30.72 26.25 8.59
C GLN A 80 -30.23 24.95 9.25
N CYS A 81 -29.34 25.03 10.25
CA CYS A 81 -28.87 23.87 11.01
C CYS A 81 -30.01 23.26 11.85
N LEU A 82 -30.81 24.11 12.46
CA LEU A 82 -31.98 23.68 13.23
C LEU A 82 -33.01 22.97 12.33
N ASN A 83 -33.26 23.50 11.13
CA ASN A 83 -34.13 22.86 10.14
C ASN A 83 -33.60 21.49 9.71
N TRP A 84 -32.28 21.37 9.50
CA TRP A 84 -31.69 20.07 9.16
C TRP A 84 -31.93 19.03 10.26
N LEU A 85 -31.83 19.40 11.55
CA LEU A 85 -32.14 18.47 12.66
C LEU A 85 -33.59 17.97 12.60
N LEU A 86 -34.54 18.86 12.30
CA LEU A 86 -35.95 18.49 12.15
C LEU A 86 -36.14 17.46 11.04
N ASP A 87 -35.46 17.63 9.93
CA ASP A 87 -35.65 16.80 8.73
C ASP A 87 -34.90 15.45 8.79
N ASN A 88 -33.94 15.28 9.71
CA ASN A 88 -32.98 14.14 9.68
C ASN A 88 -32.98 13.24 10.92
N GLN A 89 -34.06 13.22 11.70
CA GLN A 89 -34.26 12.17 12.72
C GLN A 89 -34.45 10.81 12.06
N LEU A 90 -33.72 9.79 12.51
CA LEU A 90 -33.83 8.42 12.01
C LEU A 90 -35.14 7.75 12.48
N VAL A 91 -35.51 6.65 11.82
CA VAL A 91 -36.76 5.91 12.08
C VAL A 91 -36.84 5.38 13.51
N ASP A 92 -35.71 5.05 14.12
CA ASP A 92 -35.62 4.57 15.51
C ASP A 92 -35.59 5.69 16.55
N GLY A 93 -35.77 6.95 16.14
CA GLY A 93 -35.77 8.13 17.00
C GLY A 93 -34.39 8.75 17.23
N SER A 94 -33.31 8.12 16.76
CA SER A 94 -31.95 8.62 16.94
C SER A 94 -31.54 9.68 15.90
N TRP A 95 -30.45 10.38 16.18
CA TRP A 95 -29.63 11.10 15.20
C TRP A 95 -28.23 10.51 15.18
N GLY A 96 -27.61 10.43 14.00
CA GLY A 96 -26.30 9.82 13.80
C GLY A 96 -26.12 9.36 12.34
N LEU A 97 -25.08 8.56 12.07
CA LEU A 97 -24.89 7.97 10.76
C LEU A 97 -26.03 6.98 10.41
N PRO A 98 -26.63 7.06 9.21
CA PRO A 98 -27.49 6.02 8.69
C PRO A 98 -26.74 4.68 8.56
N ASP A 99 -27.45 3.57 8.80
CA ASP A 99 -26.88 2.21 8.79
C ASP A 99 -25.63 2.09 9.69
N ARG A 100 -25.74 2.62 10.92
CA ARG A 100 -24.67 2.57 11.93
C ARG A 100 -24.23 1.13 12.20
N HIS A 101 -22.93 0.95 12.45
CA HIS A 101 -22.43 -0.32 12.94
C HIS A 101 -22.94 -0.55 14.38
N PRO A 102 -23.31 -1.78 14.79
CA PRO A 102 -23.83 -2.06 16.14
C PRO A 102 -22.91 -1.66 17.31
N LEU A 103 -21.60 -1.54 17.05
CA LEU A 103 -20.59 -1.11 18.03
C LEU A 103 -20.47 0.43 18.15
N LEU A 104 -21.25 1.19 17.38
CA LEU A 104 -21.26 2.65 17.39
C LEU A 104 -22.53 3.19 18.05
N MET A 105 -23.10 2.50 19.04
CA MET A 105 -24.30 2.98 19.72
C MET A 105 -24.03 4.27 20.50
N ASN A 106 -22.86 4.37 21.13
CA ASN A 106 -22.49 5.53 21.93
C ASN A 106 -22.34 6.80 21.07
N ASP A 107 -21.96 6.66 19.79
CA ASP A 107 -21.99 7.75 18.81
C ASP A 107 -23.40 8.31 18.57
N SER A 108 -24.38 7.42 18.39
CA SER A 108 -25.78 7.80 18.18
C SER A 108 -26.40 8.36 19.45
N LEU A 109 -26.07 7.84 20.63
CA LEU A 109 -26.50 8.40 21.91
C LEU A 109 -26.00 9.83 22.10
N LEU A 110 -24.71 10.08 21.84
CA LEU A 110 -24.11 11.42 21.92
C LEU A 110 -24.78 12.40 20.96
N SER A 111 -24.92 11.99 19.69
CA SER A 111 -25.56 12.80 18.65
C SER A 111 -27.03 13.09 18.98
N THR A 112 -27.80 12.08 19.39
CA THR A 112 -29.23 12.20 19.72
C THR A 112 -29.45 13.17 20.87
N LEU A 113 -28.65 13.06 21.94
CA LEU A 113 -28.78 13.95 23.09
C LEU A 113 -28.46 15.41 22.71
N ALA A 114 -27.40 15.66 21.93
CA ALA A 114 -27.09 17.00 21.44
C ALA A 114 -28.24 17.58 20.59
N CYS A 115 -28.86 16.78 19.72
CA CYS A 115 -29.98 17.20 18.89
C CYS A 115 -31.23 17.53 19.72
N ILE A 116 -31.54 16.72 20.74
CA ILE A 116 -32.64 16.98 21.68
C ILE A 116 -32.44 18.34 22.37
N LEU A 117 -31.23 18.61 22.83
CA LEU A 117 -30.90 19.87 23.51
C LEU A 117 -31.06 21.07 22.58
N ALA A 118 -30.61 20.96 21.34
CA ALA A 118 -30.79 22.00 20.34
C ALA A 118 -32.29 22.29 20.06
N LEU A 119 -33.11 21.25 19.89
CA LEU A 119 -34.56 21.42 19.70
C LEU A 119 -35.23 22.01 20.94
N LYS A 120 -34.83 21.57 22.13
CA LYS A 120 -35.37 22.05 23.41
C LYS A 120 -35.03 23.49 23.69
N GLN A 121 -33.80 23.92 23.40
CA GLN A 121 -33.34 25.30 23.60
C GLN A 121 -34.24 26.30 22.87
N TRP A 122 -34.74 25.94 21.68
CA TRP A 122 -35.64 26.76 20.88
C TRP A 122 -37.13 26.43 21.09
N ASN A 123 -37.44 25.49 22.01
CA ASN A 123 -38.78 25.04 22.35
C ASN A 123 -39.64 24.60 21.14
N ILE A 124 -39.05 23.76 20.27
CA ILE A 124 -39.72 23.24 19.07
C ILE A 124 -39.71 21.71 19.01
N ALA A 125 -40.61 21.14 18.20
CA ALA A 125 -40.66 19.71 17.82
C ALA A 125 -40.63 18.73 19.00
N GLU A 126 -41.56 18.90 19.94
CA GLU A 126 -41.71 18.07 21.14
C GLU A 126 -41.89 16.58 20.82
N ASP A 127 -42.55 16.25 19.69
CA ASP A 127 -42.71 14.87 19.22
C ASP A 127 -41.37 14.21 18.87
N LYS A 128 -40.44 14.95 18.26
CA LYS A 128 -39.10 14.47 17.92
C LYS A 128 -38.23 14.34 19.16
N ILE A 129 -38.36 15.28 20.10
CA ILE A 129 -37.69 15.22 21.41
C ILE A 129 -38.09 13.93 22.14
N ASN A 130 -39.39 13.65 22.24
CA ASN A 130 -39.88 12.46 22.94
C ASN A 130 -39.37 11.15 22.32
N LYS A 131 -39.38 11.04 20.98
CA LYS A 131 -38.80 9.88 20.27
C LYS A 131 -37.30 9.71 20.53
N GLY A 132 -36.55 10.82 20.58
CA GLY A 132 -35.12 10.79 20.90
C GLY A 132 -34.87 10.35 22.34
N LEU A 133 -35.70 10.77 23.29
CA LEU A 133 -35.63 10.33 24.68
C LEU A 133 -35.93 8.83 24.80
N GLU A 134 -36.97 8.33 24.13
CA GLU A 134 -37.30 6.90 24.07
C GLU A 134 -36.12 6.08 23.51
N PHE A 135 -35.43 6.60 22.49
CA PHE A 135 -34.22 5.97 21.95
C PHE A 135 -33.10 5.90 22.99
N ILE A 136 -32.80 7.00 23.69
CA ILE A 136 -31.75 7.04 24.72
C ILE A 136 -32.10 6.05 25.85
N GLU A 137 -33.34 6.07 26.33
CA GLU A 137 -33.83 5.18 27.40
C GLU A 137 -33.78 3.69 27.00
N SER A 138 -33.92 3.39 25.71
CA SER A 138 -33.84 2.01 25.23
C SER A 138 -32.40 1.51 25.07
N ASN A 139 -31.41 2.41 24.99
CA ASN A 139 -30.04 2.06 24.59
C ASN A 139 -28.95 2.47 25.58
N PHE A 140 -29.24 3.19 26.67
CA PHE A 140 -28.23 3.70 27.62
C PHE A 140 -27.32 2.61 28.24
N THR A 141 -27.74 1.34 28.23
CA THR A 141 -26.89 0.22 28.70
C THR A 141 -25.67 0.00 27.81
N SER A 142 -25.65 0.47 26.56
CA SER A 142 -24.47 0.39 25.69
C SER A 142 -23.29 1.20 26.23
N ILE A 143 -23.53 2.22 27.06
CA ILE A 143 -22.48 3.08 27.61
C ILE A 143 -21.55 2.32 28.57
N ILE A 144 -22.08 1.29 29.23
CA ILE A 144 -21.33 0.43 30.15
C ILE A 144 -20.86 -0.88 29.50
N ASP A 145 -21.14 -1.07 28.20
CA ASP A 145 -20.65 -2.21 27.43
C ASP A 145 -19.24 -1.90 26.92
N ASP A 146 -18.25 -2.66 27.42
CA ASP A 146 -16.85 -2.49 27.07
C ASP A 146 -16.54 -2.84 25.59
N GLN A 147 -17.48 -3.46 24.85
CA GLN A 147 -17.36 -3.70 23.41
C GLN A 147 -17.76 -2.47 22.57
N GLN A 148 -18.47 -1.50 23.14
CA GLN A 148 -18.88 -0.32 22.40
C GLN A 148 -17.72 0.63 22.18
N GLN A 149 -17.64 1.19 20.97
CA GLN A 149 -16.66 2.22 20.67
C GLN A 149 -17.15 3.57 21.18
N HIS A 150 -16.29 4.23 21.94
CA HIS A 150 -16.51 5.59 22.39
C HIS A 150 -15.98 6.57 21.34
N PRO A 151 -16.80 7.54 20.86
CA PRO A 151 -16.26 8.71 20.19
C PRO A 151 -15.24 9.43 21.06
N ILE A 152 -14.30 10.13 20.43
CA ILE A 152 -13.29 10.92 21.14
C ILE A 152 -14.00 11.96 22.02
N GLY A 153 -13.74 11.92 23.33
CA GLY A 153 -14.35 12.82 24.30
C GLY A 153 -15.67 12.35 24.90
N PHE A 154 -16.21 11.19 24.50
CA PHE A 154 -17.54 10.73 24.95
C PHE A 154 -17.70 10.74 26.48
N ASP A 155 -16.70 10.26 27.21
CA ASP A 155 -16.74 10.16 28.68
C ASP A 155 -16.74 11.52 29.40
N ILE A 156 -16.43 12.61 28.68
CA ILE A 156 -16.57 13.99 29.17
C ILE A 156 -17.86 14.62 28.63
N LEU A 157 -18.06 14.54 27.32
CA LEU A 157 -19.12 15.24 26.59
C LEU A 157 -20.51 14.73 26.98
N PHE A 158 -20.72 13.41 27.02
CA PHE A 158 -22.05 12.83 27.27
C PHE A 158 -22.60 13.16 28.66
N PRO A 159 -21.85 12.99 29.78
CA PRO A 159 -22.30 13.45 31.09
C PRO A 159 -22.59 14.96 31.15
N SER A 160 -21.76 15.78 30.49
CA SER A 160 -22.00 17.23 30.43
C SER A 160 -23.29 17.59 29.69
N LEU A 161 -23.65 16.86 28.63
CA LEU A 161 -24.93 17.04 27.96
C LEU A 161 -26.12 16.60 28.84
N ILE A 162 -25.96 15.58 29.68
CA ILE A 162 -27.00 15.20 30.66
C ILE A 162 -27.21 16.32 31.67
N GLU A 163 -26.14 16.91 32.19
CA GLU A 163 -26.21 18.07 33.09
C GLU A 163 -26.88 19.27 32.40
N TYR A 164 -26.59 19.49 31.11
CA TYR A 164 -27.27 20.52 30.32
C TYR A 164 -28.77 20.20 30.11
N ALA A 165 -29.14 18.94 29.88
CA ALA A 165 -30.53 18.51 29.78
C ALA A 165 -31.31 18.85 31.05
N HIS A 166 -30.73 18.57 32.22
CA HIS A 166 -31.33 18.90 33.50
C HIS A 166 -31.54 20.40 33.70
N SER A 167 -30.59 21.24 33.29
CA SER A 167 -30.75 22.70 33.39
C SER A 167 -31.81 23.27 32.44
N LEU A 168 -32.12 22.55 31.35
CA LEU A 168 -33.24 22.84 30.44
C LEU A 168 -34.57 22.16 30.87
N GLY A 169 -34.60 21.52 32.04
CA GLY A 169 -35.80 20.87 32.57
C GLY A 169 -36.17 19.55 31.89
N ILE A 170 -35.25 18.91 31.17
CA ILE A 170 -35.41 17.56 30.64
C ILE A 170 -34.91 16.58 31.71
N ASN A 171 -35.76 15.62 32.08
CA ASN A 171 -35.37 14.51 32.94
C ASN A 171 -35.20 13.25 32.08
N ILE A 172 -33.97 12.77 31.93
CA ILE A 172 -33.66 11.57 31.15
C ILE A 172 -33.76 10.36 32.08
N ALA A 173 -34.60 9.37 31.76
CA ALA A 173 -34.80 8.21 32.63
C ALA A 173 -33.64 7.19 32.54
N ILE A 174 -32.46 7.58 33.00
CA ILE A 174 -31.28 6.70 33.13
C ILE A 174 -31.32 6.01 34.50
N ARG A 175 -31.05 4.70 34.55
CA ARG A 175 -30.93 3.97 35.82
C ARG A 175 -29.81 4.57 36.69
N SER A 176 -30.06 4.75 37.99
CA SER A 176 -29.09 5.33 38.95
C SER A 176 -27.71 4.68 38.85
N THR A 177 -27.68 3.35 38.79
CA THR A 177 -26.42 2.58 38.67
C THR A 177 -25.64 2.88 37.39
N THR A 178 -26.33 3.13 36.28
CA THR A 178 -25.68 3.50 35.02
C THR A 178 -25.22 4.95 35.02
N LEU A 179 -26.02 5.87 35.59
CA LEU A 179 -25.62 7.26 35.76
C LEU A 179 -24.37 7.39 36.64
N GLU A 180 -24.31 6.65 37.75
CA GLU A 180 -23.14 6.57 38.62
C GLU A 180 -21.92 6.03 37.85
N ALA A 181 -22.10 5.01 37.02
CA ALA A 181 -21.01 4.46 36.19
C ALA A 181 -20.49 5.48 35.16
N ILE A 182 -21.38 6.26 34.54
CA ILE A 182 -21.03 7.34 33.60
C ILE A 182 -20.20 8.41 34.31
N ILE A 183 -20.64 8.86 35.48
CA ILE A 183 -19.92 9.86 36.29
C ILE A 183 -18.55 9.31 36.72
N GLN A 184 -18.48 8.06 37.17
CA GLN A 184 -17.21 7.41 37.53
C GLN A 184 -16.25 7.27 36.34
N LYS A 185 -16.73 7.07 35.11
CA LYS A 185 -15.89 7.08 33.90
C LYS A 185 -15.31 8.49 33.67
N ARG A 186 -16.16 9.53 33.73
CA ARG A 186 -15.72 10.93 33.62
C ARG A 186 -14.67 11.29 34.67
N ASP A 187 -14.93 10.99 35.94
CA ASP A 187 -14.04 11.35 37.05
C ASP A 187 -12.68 10.64 36.93
N ARG A 188 -12.67 9.39 36.46
CA ARG A 188 -11.43 8.66 36.16
C ARG A 188 -10.62 9.33 35.05
N GLU A 189 -11.27 9.73 33.96
CA GLU A 189 -10.60 10.38 32.84
C GLU A 189 -10.04 11.76 33.23
N LEU A 190 -10.84 12.57 33.94
CA LEU A 190 -10.40 13.85 34.49
C LEU A 190 -9.23 13.68 35.46
N LYS A 191 -9.32 12.72 36.39
CA LYS A 191 -8.24 12.43 37.35
C LYS A 191 -6.95 12.04 36.63
N ARG A 192 -7.04 11.12 35.66
CA ARG A 192 -5.90 10.70 34.83
C ARG A 192 -5.25 11.88 34.12
N GLY A 193 -6.08 12.76 33.55
CA GLY A 193 -5.63 13.97 32.89
C GLY A 193 -4.92 14.95 33.83
N PHE A 194 -5.50 15.24 35.00
CA PHE A 194 -4.92 16.13 36.01
C PHE A 194 -3.61 15.60 36.60
N GLU A 195 -3.50 14.29 36.82
CA GLU A 195 -2.26 13.66 37.30
C GLU A 195 -1.13 13.75 36.26
N CYS A 196 -1.46 13.66 34.97
CA CYS A 196 -0.49 13.79 33.88
C CYS A 196 -0.08 15.25 33.62
N ASN A 197 -1.06 16.18 33.65
CA ASN A 197 -0.91 17.61 33.36
C ASN A 197 -0.04 17.94 32.13
N SER A 198 -0.05 17.05 31.12
CA SER A 198 0.73 17.20 29.90
C SER A 198 0.10 18.23 28.96
N GLU A 199 0.87 18.70 27.99
CA GLU A 199 0.34 19.55 26.94
C GLU A 199 -0.68 18.81 26.06
N GLY A 200 -0.52 17.49 25.91
CA GLY A 200 -1.47 16.63 25.20
C GLY A 200 -2.83 16.55 25.91
N TRP A 201 -2.85 16.49 27.25
CA TRP A 201 -4.09 16.57 28.03
C TRP A 201 -4.80 17.92 27.85
N LYS A 202 -4.05 19.03 27.86
CA LYS A 202 -4.63 20.36 27.61
C LYS A 202 -5.20 20.48 26.20
N ALA A 203 -4.56 19.87 25.21
CA ALA A 203 -5.07 19.81 23.85
C ALA A 203 -6.36 18.99 23.76
N TYR A 204 -6.42 17.85 24.47
CA TYR A 204 -7.62 17.04 24.57
C TYR A 204 -8.77 17.79 25.22
N LEU A 205 -8.56 18.46 26.35
CA LEU A 205 -9.57 19.31 26.99
C LEU A 205 -10.06 20.42 26.05
N ALA A 206 -9.14 21.11 25.37
CA ALA A 206 -9.53 22.14 24.40
C ALA A 206 -10.36 21.57 23.24
N TYR A 207 -10.03 20.36 22.76
CA TYR A 207 -10.76 19.67 21.70
C TYR A 207 -12.20 19.32 22.10
N VAL A 208 -12.43 18.95 23.37
CA VAL A 208 -13.76 18.61 23.92
C VAL A 208 -14.40 19.78 24.70
N SER A 209 -13.94 21.00 24.46
CA SER A 209 -14.25 22.14 25.33
C SER A 209 -15.72 22.47 25.41
N GLU A 210 -16.54 22.13 24.42
CA GLU A 210 -17.98 22.38 24.44
C GLU A 210 -18.70 21.69 25.61
N GLY A 211 -18.16 20.58 26.15
CA GLY A 211 -18.71 19.93 27.33
C GLY A 211 -18.30 20.58 28.66
N MET A 212 -17.40 21.57 28.65
CA MET A 212 -16.72 22.04 29.85
C MET A 212 -16.38 23.55 29.83
N LEU A 213 -16.92 24.33 28.89
CA LEU A 213 -16.60 25.75 28.67
C LEU A 213 -16.61 26.61 29.95
N ASN A 214 -17.57 26.41 30.85
CA ASN A 214 -17.69 27.19 32.09
C ASN A 214 -16.55 26.94 33.09
N SER A 215 -15.73 25.92 32.86
CA SER A 215 -14.65 25.48 33.74
C SER A 215 -13.25 25.66 33.15
N MET A 216 -13.15 26.17 31.91
CA MET A 216 -11.86 26.32 31.21
C MET A 216 -11.46 27.79 31.02
N ASP A 217 -10.16 28.04 31.09
CA ASP A 217 -9.57 29.33 30.70
C ASP A 217 -9.54 29.47 29.18
N PHE A 218 -10.21 30.50 28.66
CA PHE A 218 -10.30 30.80 27.24
C PHE A 218 -8.91 30.95 26.58
N ASN A 219 -7.94 31.55 27.28
CA ASN A 219 -6.57 31.71 26.76
C ASN A 219 -5.90 30.37 26.49
N THR A 220 -6.29 29.33 27.23
CA THR A 220 -5.76 27.97 27.08
C THR A 220 -6.40 27.26 25.87
N ILE A 221 -7.61 27.62 25.46
CA ILE A 221 -8.30 27.02 24.30
C ILE A 221 -7.84 27.68 23.00
N ILE A 222 -7.79 29.03 22.97
CA ILE A 222 -7.57 29.79 21.74
C ILE A 222 -6.19 29.55 21.11
N LYS A 223 -5.21 29.06 21.89
CA LYS A 223 -3.89 28.67 21.38
C LYS A 223 -3.92 27.56 20.33
N TYR A 224 -5.03 26.82 20.23
CA TYR A 224 -5.25 25.77 19.22
C TYR A 224 -6.09 26.25 18.03
N GLN A 225 -6.39 27.56 17.94
CA GLN A 225 -7.08 28.13 16.80
C GLN A 225 -6.16 28.09 15.57
N ARG A 226 -6.70 27.57 14.48
CA ARG A 226 -6.05 27.47 13.17
C ARG A 226 -6.21 28.77 12.38
N LYS A 227 -5.39 28.97 11.34
CA LYS A 227 -5.50 30.13 10.42
C LYS A 227 -6.87 30.24 9.77
N ASN A 228 -7.55 29.11 9.55
CA ASN A 228 -8.93 29.09 9.04
C ASN A 228 -10.01 29.52 10.05
N GLY A 229 -9.63 29.86 11.29
CA GLY A 229 -10.51 30.29 12.37
C GLY A 229 -11.10 29.17 13.22
N SER A 230 -10.93 27.91 12.81
CA SER A 230 -11.42 26.74 13.54
C SER A 230 -10.55 26.41 14.76
N LEU A 231 -11.15 25.69 15.70
CA LEU A 231 -10.42 24.95 16.73
C LEU A 231 -10.33 23.50 16.28
N PHE A 232 -9.12 23.00 16.02
CA PHE A 232 -8.86 21.62 15.57
C PHE A 232 -9.65 21.16 14.32
N ASN A 233 -10.08 22.08 13.44
CA ASN A 233 -11.01 21.77 12.34
C ASN A 233 -12.37 21.18 12.80
N SER A 234 -12.75 21.35 14.08
CA SER A 234 -13.99 20.81 14.69
C SER A 234 -15.10 21.87 14.73
N PRO A 235 -16.21 21.70 14.00
CA PRO A 235 -17.33 22.65 14.05
C PRO A 235 -17.98 22.79 15.42
N ALA A 236 -18.24 21.70 16.17
CA ALA A 236 -18.83 21.83 17.51
C ALA A 236 -17.92 22.59 18.49
N THR A 237 -16.62 22.29 18.47
CA THR A 237 -15.66 22.97 19.38
C THR A 237 -15.61 24.47 19.03
N THR A 238 -15.57 24.78 17.73
CA THR A 238 -15.53 26.16 17.24
C THR A 238 -16.85 26.91 17.53
N ALA A 239 -18.01 26.25 17.38
CA ALA A 239 -19.33 26.79 17.72
C ALA A 239 -19.43 27.16 19.19
N ALA A 240 -18.97 26.28 20.07
CA ALA A 240 -19.03 26.50 21.51
C ALA A 240 -18.11 27.65 21.94
N VAL A 241 -16.89 27.73 21.38
CA VAL A 241 -15.96 28.84 21.58
C VAL A 241 -16.53 30.16 21.06
N PHE A 242 -17.16 30.18 19.89
CA PHE A 242 -17.83 31.36 19.36
C PHE A 242 -18.95 31.84 20.28
N GLN A 243 -19.81 30.93 20.74
CA GLN A 243 -20.92 31.26 21.64
C GLN A 243 -20.46 31.91 22.95
N HIS A 244 -19.30 31.51 23.47
CA HIS A 244 -18.76 32.08 24.72
C HIS A 244 -18.02 33.41 24.51
N SER A 245 -17.29 33.57 23.40
CA SER A 245 -16.31 34.66 23.24
C SER A 245 -16.63 35.68 22.15
N ASN A 246 -17.60 35.39 21.27
CA ASN A 246 -17.87 36.15 20.04
C ASN A 246 -16.62 36.33 19.14
N ASN A 247 -15.70 35.36 19.12
CA ASN A 247 -14.52 35.39 18.25
C ASN A 247 -14.93 35.40 16.76
N ALA A 248 -14.50 36.43 16.02
CA ALA A 248 -14.89 36.66 14.62
C ALA A 248 -14.32 35.61 13.65
N ASP A 249 -13.15 35.04 13.93
CA ASP A 249 -12.53 34.02 13.10
C ASP A 249 -13.28 32.69 13.23
N CYS A 250 -13.74 32.34 14.45
CA CYS A 250 -14.63 31.19 14.66
C CYS A 250 -15.93 31.33 13.84
N LEU A 251 -16.53 32.52 13.81
CA LEU A 251 -17.73 32.78 13.01
C LEU A 251 -17.44 32.62 11.51
N SER A 252 -16.33 33.18 11.05
CA SER A 252 -15.90 33.11 9.65
C SER A 252 -15.71 31.66 9.21
N TYR A 253 -15.09 30.82 10.07
CA TYR A 253 -14.99 29.39 9.85
C TYR A 253 -16.37 28.73 9.69
N LEU A 254 -17.27 28.89 10.66
CA LEU A 254 -18.58 28.23 10.64
C LEU A 254 -19.41 28.64 9.41
N GLN A 255 -19.36 29.92 9.03
CA GLN A 255 -20.00 30.41 7.81
C GLN A 255 -19.40 29.77 6.55
N SER A 256 -18.08 29.62 6.48
CA SER A 256 -17.41 28.97 5.35
C SER A 256 -17.79 27.50 5.22
N VAL A 257 -17.93 26.78 6.34
CA VAL A 257 -18.38 25.37 6.35
C VAL A 257 -19.81 25.29 5.82
N LEU A 258 -20.71 26.13 6.33
CA LEU A 258 -22.12 26.14 5.88
C LEU A 258 -22.26 26.60 4.42
N GLN A 259 -21.37 27.44 3.92
CA GLN A 259 -21.33 27.77 2.49
C GLN A 259 -21.04 26.53 1.62
N LYS A 260 -20.23 25.59 2.10
CA LYS A 260 -19.89 24.34 1.39
C LYS A 260 -20.92 23.22 1.60
N PHE A 261 -21.46 23.07 2.81
CA PHE A 261 -22.34 21.95 3.19
C PHE A 261 -23.83 22.33 3.26
N GLY A 262 -24.17 23.60 3.05
CA GLY A 262 -25.54 24.09 3.00
C GLY A 262 -26.14 24.31 4.39
N ASN A 263 -26.89 23.32 4.87
CA ASN A 263 -27.70 23.43 6.08
C ASN A 263 -27.21 22.58 7.26
N ALA A 264 -26.03 21.98 7.15
CA ALA A 264 -25.44 21.18 8.22
C ALA A 264 -23.91 21.16 8.11
N VAL A 265 -23.23 20.59 9.10
CA VAL A 265 -21.76 20.55 9.15
C VAL A 265 -21.23 19.12 9.38
N PRO A 266 -20.04 18.77 8.86
CA PRO A 266 -19.38 17.50 9.17
C PRO A 266 -18.74 17.54 10.57
N THR A 267 -18.13 16.42 11.01
CA THR A 267 -17.40 16.40 12.29
C THR A 267 -15.99 17.02 12.21
N VAL A 268 -15.43 17.13 11.01
CA VAL A 268 -14.11 17.72 10.76
C VAL A 268 -14.10 18.42 9.41
N TYR A 269 -13.53 19.63 9.32
CA TYR A 269 -13.33 20.34 8.05
C TYR A 269 -12.25 21.44 8.15
N PRO A 270 -11.37 21.63 7.14
CA PRO A 270 -11.23 20.84 5.91
C PRO A 270 -10.61 19.45 6.13
N LEU A 271 -10.77 18.59 5.12
CA LEU A 271 -10.10 17.27 5.04
C LEU A 271 -9.57 17.00 3.63
N ASP A 272 -9.50 18.03 2.77
CA ASP A 272 -9.29 17.85 1.33
C ASP A 272 -7.88 17.28 1.02
N ILE A 273 -6.82 17.78 1.67
CA ILE A 273 -5.44 17.29 1.48
C ILE A 273 -5.33 15.83 1.95
N TYR A 274 -5.74 15.56 3.19
CA TYR A 274 -5.73 14.21 3.76
C TYR A 274 -6.50 13.21 2.90
N GLY A 275 -7.74 13.55 2.52
CA GLY A 275 -8.60 12.66 1.74
C GLY A 275 -8.00 12.34 0.37
N ARG A 276 -7.40 13.32 -0.32
CA ARG A 276 -6.75 13.09 -1.63
C ARG A 276 -5.46 12.30 -1.52
N LEU A 277 -4.63 12.54 -0.50
CA LEU A 277 -3.44 11.71 -0.24
C LEU A 277 -3.81 10.27 0.10
N TYR A 278 -4.88 10.07 0.86
CA TYR A 278 -5.40 8.73 1.17
C TYR A 278 -5.93 8.01 -0.07
N MET A 279 -6.56 8.73 -1.01
CA MET A 279 -6.92 8.16 -2.30
C MET A 279 -5.70 7.68 -3.08
N ILE A 280 -4.63 8.47 -3.17
CA ILE A 280 -3.40 8.07 -3.84
C ILE A 280 -2.84 6.80 -3.19
N ASP A 281 -2.67 6.81 -1.86
CA ASP A 281 -2.15 5.67 -1.11
C ASP A 281 -3.00 4.41 -1.34
N SER A 282 -4.32 4.56 -1.35
CA SER A 282 -5.26 3.45 -1.62
C SER A 282 -5.11 2.89 -3.03
N LEU A 283 -4.98 3.75 -4.04
CA LEU A 283 -4.87 3.29 -5.44
C LEU A 283 -3.53 2.61 -5.72
N GLU A 284 -2.44 3.14 -5.16
CA GLU A 284 -1.11 2.53 -5.22
C GLU A 284 -1.11 1.17 -4.51
N ARG A 285 -1.63 1.11 -3.27
CA ARG A 285 -1.76 -0.14 -2.51
C ARG A 285 -2.62 -1.17 -3.20
N LEU A 286 -3.64 -0.77 -3.95
CA LEU A 286 -4.52 -1.69 -4.68
C LEU A 286 -4.00 -2.01 -6.10
N GLY A 287 -2.91 -1.37 -6.54
CA GLY A 287 -2.27 -1.62 -7.83
C GLY A 287 -3.06 -1.15 -9.04
N ILE A 288 -3.84 -0.07 -8.89
CA ILE A 288 -4.68 0.51 -9.94
C ILE A 288 -4.39 1.99 -10.21
N ASP A 289 -3.36 2.54 -9.57
CA ASP A 289 -2.81 3.89 -9.74
C ASP A 289 -2.51 4.26 -11.20
N ARG A 290 -1.96 3.33 -12.01
CA ARG A 290 -1.69 3.53 -13.45
C ARG A 290 -2.89 3.95 -14.30
N HIS A 291 -4.12 3.78 -13.80
CA HIS A 291 -5.33 4.24 -14.48
C HIS A 291 -5.67 5.72 -14.20
N PHE A 292 -4.93 6.35 -13.28
CA PHE A 292 -5.21 7.68 -12.71
C PHE A 292 -3.96 8.58 -12.65
N GLU A 293 -2.95 8.33 -13.49
CA GLU A 293 -1.67 9.07 -13.47
C GLU A 293 -1.85 10.60 -13.52
N LYS A 294 -2.81 11.10 -14.31
CA LYS A 294 -3.09 12.54 -14.43
C LYS A 294 -3.70 13.12 -13.16
N GLU A 295 -4.67 12.41 -12.58
CA GLU A 295 -5.32 12.80 -11.33
C GLU A 295 -4.32 12.79 -10.17
N ILE A 296 -3.50 11.74 -10.08
CA ILE A 296 -2.44 11.60 -9.08
C ILE A 296 -1.43 12.74 -9.23
N GLN A 297 -0.89 12.97 -10.43
CA GLN A 297 0.07 14.05 -10.68
C GLN A 297 -0.47 15.42 -10.26
N SER A 298 -1.73 15.74 -10.58
CA SER A 298 -2.36 17.01 -10.18
C SER A 298 -2.43 17.20 -8.66
N VAL A 299 -2.70 16.13 -7.91
CA VAL A 299 -2.76 16.18 -6.45
C VAL A 299 -1.35 16.28 -5.85
N LEU A 300 -0.37 15.59 -6.43
CA LEU A 300 1.03 15.68 -6.00
C LEU A 300 1.58 17.09 -6.20
N ASP A 301 1.36 17.70 -7.38
CA ASP A 301 1.79 19.07 -7.68
C ASP A 301 1.17 20.08 -6.71
N GLU A 302 -0.11 19.92 -6.37
CA GLU A 302 -0.79 20.77 -5.39
C GLU A 302 -0.27 20.56 -3.96
N THR A 303 -0.13 19.31 -3.53
CA THR A 303 0.41 18.97 -2.21
C THR A 303 1.84 19.49 -2.08
N TYR A 304 2.65 19.41 -3.13
CA TYR A 304 4.00 19.95 -3.14
C TYR A 304 4.03 21.47 -3.01
N ARG A 305 3.12 22.19 -3.68
CA ARG A 305 2.97 23.64 -3.46
C ARG A 305 2.64 23.96 -2.01
N TYR A 306 1.70 23.23 -1.41
CA TYR A 306 1.34 23.41 0.00
C TYR A 306 2.47 23.04 0.97
N TRP A 307 3.26 22.02 0.62
CA TRP A 307 4.46 21.65 1.36
C TRP A 307 5.48 22.79 1.37
N LEU A 308 5.77 23.37 0.20
CA LEU A 308 6.69 24.52 0.07
C LEU A 308 6.18 25.79 0.75
N GLN A 309 4.87 25.93 0.91
CA GLN A 309 4.22 27.06 1.58
C GLN A 309 4.10 26.86 3.10
N GLU A 310 4.57 25.75 3.64
CA GLU A 310 4.43 25.39 5.05
C GLU A 310 2.96 25.44 5.52
N GLU A 311 2.04 24.92 4.68
CA GLU A 311 0.60 24.97 4.97
C GLU A 311 0.23 24.19 6.22
N GLU A 312 -0.52 24.84 7.12
CA GLU A 312 -0.76 24.32 8.46
C GLU A 312 -1.54 22.98 8.46
N ASP A 313 -2.40 22.77 7.45
CA ASP A 313 -3.19 21.56 7.31
C ASP A 313 -2.32 20.32 7.01
N ILE A 314 -1.10 20.51 6.51
CA ILE A 314 -0.10 19.45 6.39
C ILE A 314 0.67 19.31 7.70
N PHE A 315 1.28 20.39 8.18
CA PHE A 315 2.31 20.33 9.23
C PHE A 315 1.78 20.27 10.67
N LEU A 316 0.51 20.62 10.93
CA LEU A 316 -0.07 20.48 12.27
C LEU A 316 -0.72 19.11 12.51
N ASP A 317 -0.84 18.27 11.48
CA ASP A 317 -1.40 16.93 11.57
C ASP A 317 -0.34 15.85 11.26
N PRO A 318 0.07 15.02 12.24
CA PRO A 318 1.14 14.03 12.05
C PRO A 318 0.86 13.05 10.91
N THR A 319 -0.41 12.63 10.77
CA THR A 319 -0.83 11.67 9.74
C THR A 319 -0.70 12.30 8.36
N THR A 320 -1.24 13.50 8.17
CA THR A 320 -1.20 14.22 6.89
C THR A 320 0.23 14.60 6.51
N CYS A 321 1.04 15.09 7.44
CA CYS A 321 2.46 15.38 7.20
C CYS A 321 3.24 14.13 6.77
N ALA A 322 3.06 13.02 7.47
CA ALA A 322 3.75 11.76 7.17
C ALA A 322 3.37 11.21 5.80
N MET A 323 2.08 11.23 5.46
CA MET A 323 1.59 10.81 4.14
C MET A 323 2.10 11.74 3.04
N ALA A 324 1.99 13.06 3.21
CA ALA A 324 2.45 14.04 2.23
C ALA A 324 3.94 13.84 1.94
N PHE A 325 4.77 13.76 2.98
CA PHE A 325 6.20 13.51 2.85
C PHE A 325 6.49 12.20 2.09
N ARG A 326 5.91 11.08 2.53
CA ARG A 326 6.19 9.76 1.94
C ARG A 326 5.78 9.71 0.48
N ILE A 327 4.57 10.16 0.18
CA ILE A 327 3.98 10.12 -1.17
C ILE A 327 4.74 11.07 -2.10
N LEU A 328 5.01 12.31 -1.68
CA LEU A 328 5.81 13.26 -2.46
C LEU A 328 7.22 12.71 -2.74
N ARG A 329 7.92 12.21 -1.70
CA ARG A 329 9.27 11.68 -1.84
C ARG A 329 9.32 10.49 -2.80
N LEU A 330 8.42 9.51 -2.64
CA LEU A 330 8.38 8.32 -3.51
C LEU A 330 8.07 8.66 -4.97
N ASN A 331 7.36 9.77 -5.20
CA ASN A 331 7.06 10.31 -6.53
C ASN A 331 8.11 11.34 -7.02
N GLY A 332 9.30 11.41 -6.41
CA GLY A 332 10.44 12.17 -6.93
C GLY A 332 10.46 13.66 -6.57
N TYR A 333 9.56 14.13 -5.70
CA TYR A 333 9.56 15.51 -5.23
C TYR A 333 10.63 15.73 -4.16
N ASP A 334 11.26 16.91 -4.21
CA ASP A 334 12.31 17.31 -3.27
C ASP A 334 11.70 17.81 -1.96
N VAL A 335 11.62 16.92 -0.96
CA VAL A 335 11.06 17.18 0.37
C VAL A 335 12.05 16.79 1.48
N SER A 336 12.26 17.70 2.43
CA SER A 336 13.12 17.48 3.61
C SER A 336 12.42 16.65 4.69
N SER A 337 13.19 15.88 5.47
CA SER A 337 12.72 15.18 6.66
C SER A 337 12.62 16.07 7.92
N ASP A 338 13.11 17.31 7.87
CA ASP A 338 13.15 18.21 9.04
C ASP A 338 11.82 18.40 9.79
N PRO A 339 10.65 18.46 9.12
CA PRO A 339 9.37 18.59 9.80
C PRO A 339 9.09 17.48 10.82
N PHE A 340 9.68 16.29 10.67
CA PHE A 340 9.51 15.20 11.63
C PHE A 340 10.11 15.49 13.02
N TYR A 341 10.97 16.51 13.16
CA TYR A 341 11.44 16.92 14.48
C TYR A 341 10.31 17.39 15.41
N GLN A 342 9.17 17.83 14.86
CA GLN A 342 8.00 18.19 15.66
C GLN A 342 7.18 16.98 16.14
N TYR A 343 7.47 15.79 15.60
CA TYR A 343 6.84 14.51 15.94
C TYR A 343 7.84 13.54 16.56
N SER A 344 8.92 14.04 17.18
CA SER A 344 9.75 13.22 18.06
C SER A 344 8.89 12.61 19.18
N GLU A 345 9.30 11.47 19.72
CA GLU A 345 8.52 10.71 20.71
C GLU A 345 7.97 11.59 21.85
N ASP A 346 8.80 12.47 22.40
CA ASP A 346 8.46 13.41 23.46
C ASP A 346 7.43 14.47 23.03
N LYS A 347 7.52 14.98 21.81
CA LYS A 347 6.59 15.99 21.29
C LYS A 347 5.28 15.37 20.82
N PHE A 348 5.35 14.20 20.20
CA PHE A 348 4.17 13.43 19.83
C PHE A 348 3.35 13.10 21.08
N ALA A 349 3.98 12.59 22.14
CA ALA A 349 3.33 12.33 23.44
C ALA A 349 2.64 13.57 24.05
N ASN A 350 3.14 14.77 23.75
CA ASN A 350 2.58 16.05 24.16
C ASN A 350 1.56 16.65 23.20
N SER A 351 1.15 15.93 22.15
CA SER A 351 0.10 16.33 21.21
C SER A 351 -1.25 15.70 21.55
N LEU A 352 -2.33 16.19 20.93
CA LEU A 352 -3.66 15.54 21.03
C LEU A 352 -3.60 14.06 20.63
N LYS A 353 -2.92 13.75 19.52
CA LYS A 353 -2.80 12.37 19.01
C LYS A 353 -1.96 11.47 19.90
N GLY A 354 -0.91 11.99 20.54
CA GLY A 354 -0.13 11.24 21.52
C GLY A 354 -0.90 10.95 22.80
N TYR A 355 -1.66 11.92 23.31
CA TYR A 355 -2.55 11.69 24.46
C TYR A 355 -3.59 10.60 24.16
N LEU A 356 -4.17 10.63 22.96
CA LEU A 356 -5.12 9.64 22.49
C LEU A 356 -4.50 8.29 22.10
N LYS A 357 -3.16 8.19 22.09
CA LYS A 357 -2.41 7.02 21.59
C LYS A 357 -2.89 6.58 20.19
N ASP A 358 -2.95 7.53 19.26
CA ASP A 358 -3.45 7.31 17.90
C ASP A 358 -2.50 6.39 17.10
N VAL A 359 -2.86 5.11 17.03
CA VAL A 359 -2.14 4.07 16.29
C VAL A 359 -2.04 4.38 14.79
N SER A 360 -3.08 5.00 14.20
CA SER A 360 -3.07 5.32 12.76
C SER A 360 -2.05 6.42 12.45
N ALA A 361 -1.89 7.40 13.34
CA ALA A 361 -0.86 8.41 13.21
C ALA A 361 0.56 7.84 13.36
N VAL A 362 0.77 6.98 14.35
CA VAL A 362 2.07 6.31 14.54
C VAL A 362 2.40 5.40 13.36
N LEU A 363 1.41 4.70 12.79
CA LEU A 363 1.58 3.88 11.60
C LEU A 363 2.06 4.69 10.39
N GLU A 364 1.44 5.85 10.10
CA GLU A 364 1.90 6.70 8.99
C GLU A 364 3.28 7.30 9.25
N LEU A 365 3.60 7.69 10.49
CA LEU A 365 4.94 8.12 10.88
C LEU A 365 5.97 7.00 10.69
N TYR A 366 5.62 5.76 11.02
CA TYR A 366 6.48 4.60 10.79
C TYR A 366 6.71 4.39 9.29
N LYS A 367 5.65 4.35 8.46
CA LYS A 367 5.79 4.21 7.00
C LYS A 367 6.66 5.32 6.40
N ALA A 368 6.45 6.57 6.81
CA ALA A 368 7.26 7.71 6.36
C ALA A 368 8.73 7.57 6.77
N SER A 369 9.02 7.01 7.95
CA SER A 369 10.39 6.77 8.39
C SER A 369 11.15 5.71 7.56
N GLN A 370 10.45 4.90 6.75
CA GLN A 370 11.09 3.86 5.94
C GLN A 370 11.67 4.37 4.61
N VAL A 371 11.34 5.60 4.19
CA VAL A 371 11.83 6.22 2.94
C VAL A 371 13.06 7.11 3.18
N ILE A 372 14.05 6.53 3.84
CA ILE A 372 15.37 7.13 4.08
C ILE A 372 16.19 7.04 2.79
N ILE A 373 16.72 8.18 2.35
CA ILE A 373 17.55 8.28 1.14
C ILE A 373 18.94 8.85 1.41
N HIS A 374 19.14 9.48 2.57
CA HIS A 374 20.47 9.91 3.00
C HIS A 374 20.81 9.37 4.40
N PRO A 375 22.04 8.85 4.62
CA PRO A 375 22.47 8.34 5.93
C PRO A 375 22.45 9.36 7.07
N ASP A 376 22.48 10.66 6.76
CA ASP A 376 22.47 11.76 7.72
C ASP A 376 21.05 12.19 8.17
N GLU A 377 19.98 11.59 7.62
CA GLU A 377 18.58 11.79 8.05
C GLU A 377 18.28 11.14 9.41
N SER A 378 19.05 11.49 10.45
CA SER A 378 18.98 10.91 11.79
C SER A 378 17.60 11.01 12.45
N VAL A 379 16.78 11.98 12.03
CA VAL A 379 15.39 12.14 12.48
C VAL A 379 14.52 10.95 12.05
N LEU A 380 14.71 10.43 10.83
CA LEU A 380 13.94 9.28 10.33
C LEU A 380 14.35 7.99 11.02
N PHE A 381 15.66 7.79 11.30
CA PHE A 381 16.12 6.63 12.07
C PHE A 381 15.55 6.61 13.49
N LYS A 382 15.58 7.76 14.20
CA LYS A 382 14.96 7.89 15.51
C LYS A 382 13.46 7.65 15.44
N GLN A 383 12.79 8.20 14.43
CA GLN A 383 11.36 8.00 14.21
C GLN A 383 11.01 6.54 13.99
N SER A 384 11.75 5.86 13.10
CA SER A 384 11.56 4.43 12.83
C SER A 384 11.70 3.59 14.09
N SER A 385 12.63 3.92 14.98
CA SER A 385 12.85 3.19 16.22
C SER A 385 11.66 3.31 17.19
N TRP A 386 11.27 4.54 17.55
CA TRP A 386 10.22 4.73 18.56
C TRP A 386 8.83 4.34 18.03
N THR A 387 8.53 4.63 16.76
CA THR A 387 7.23 4.27 16.16
C THR A 387 7.10 2.75 16.04
N ARG A 388 8.17 2.03 15.66
CA ARG A 388 8.18 0.56 15.66
C ARG A 388 7.91 0.01 17.06
N HIS A 389 8.62 0.53 18.06
CA HIS A 389 8.43 0.11 19.46
C HIS A 389 6.99 0.31 19.94
N PHE A 390 6.41 1.48 19.65
CA PHE A 390 5.02 1.79 19.97
C PHE A 390 4.06 0.78 19.32
N LEU A 391 4.22 0.51 18.02
CA LEU A 391 3.35 -0.42 17.30
C LEU A 391 3.48 -1.87 17.79
N GLU A 392 4.68 -2.31 18.18
CA GLU A 392 4.92 -3.65 18.74
C GLU A 392 4.32 -3.80 20.15
N GLN A 393 4.47 -2.80 21.02
CA GLN A 393 3.95 -2.84 22.38
C GLN A 393 2.42 -2.77 22.43
N ASP A 394 1.82 -1.85 21.67
CA ASP A 394 0.38 -1.66 21.68
C ASP A 394 -0.33 -2.86 21.02
N SER A 395 0.26 -3.50 20.00
CA SER A 395 -0.27 -4.74 19.40
C SER A 395 -0.53 -5.85 20.44
N SER A 396 0.29 -5.94 21.49
CA SER A 396 0.11 -6.94 22.57
C SER A 396 -0.99 -6.59 23.59
N THR A 397 -1.28 -5.29 23.78
CA THR A 397 -2.28 -4.83 24.75
C THR A 397 -3.70 -4.88 24.16
N TYR A 398 -3.82 -4.78 22.83
CA TYR A 398 -5.10 -4.77 22.10
C TYR A 398 -5.57 -6.15 21.59
N GLN A 399 -4.71 -7.17 21.60
CA GLN A 399 -5.09 -8.56 21.25
C GLN A 399 -6.22 -9.15 22.10
N LEU A 400 -6.52 -8.57 23.27
CA LEU A 400 -7.61 -9.01 24.15
C LEU A 400 -9.00 -8.51 23.70
N TYR A 401 -9.08 -7.54 22.77
CA TYR A 401 -10.33 -6.95 22.30
C TYR A 401 -10.30 -6.73 20.78
N ALA A 402 -10.44 -7.81 20.02
CA ALA A 402 -10.50 -7.75 18.55
C ALA A 402 -11.85 -7.20 18.07
N ASP A 403 -11.99 -5.87 18.07
CA ASP A 403 -13.14 -5.17 17.48
C ASP A 403 -13.05 -5.14 15.96
N LYS A 404 -14.14 -5.51 15.27
CA LYS A 404 -14.22 -5.51 13.78
C LYS A 404 -13.81 -4.19 13.11
N LEU A 405 -13.92 -3.06 13.80
CA LEU A 405 -13.52 -1.74 13.29
C LEU A 405 -12.01 -1.49 13.40
N ARG A 406 -11.32 -2.09 14.39
CA ARG A 406 -9.87 -1.97 14.60
C ARG A 406 -9.06 -3.07 13.92
N ILE A 407 -9.66 -4.22 13.62
CA ILE A 407 -9.00 -5.33 12.90
C ILE A 407 -8.28 -4.86 11.62
N TYR A 408 -8.84 -3.89 10.89
CA TYR A 408 -8.18 -3.36 9.69
C TYR A 408 -6.88 -2.63 9.99
N VAL A 409 -6.86 -1.79 11.03
CA VAL A 409 -5.65 -1.09 11.46
C VAL A 409 -4.64 -2.09 12.02
N ASP A 410 -5.08 -3.07 12.81
CA ASP A 410 -4.19 -4.10 13.37
C ASP A 410 -3.58 -4.98 12.28
N ASN A 411 -4.38 -5.38 11.28
CA ASN A 411 -3.89 -6.10 10.11
C ASN A 411 -2.87 -5.26 9.36
N GLU A 412 -3.12 -3.96 9.18
CA GLU A 412 -2.20 -3.07 8.50
C GLU A 412 -0.89 -2.85 9.28
N VAL A 413 -0.96 -2.73 10.61
CA VAL A 413 0.21 -2.67 11.49
C VAL A 413 1.03 -3.95 11.38
N ASN A 414 0.36 -5.11 11.50
CA ASN A 414 1.01 -6.41 11.36
C ASN A 414 1.62 -6.57 9.96
N GLU A 415 0.94 -6.12 8.91
CA GLU A 415 1.48 -6.16 7.55
C GLU A 415 2.74 -5.29 7.45
N VAL A 416 2.68 -4.04 7.88
CA VAL A 416 3.79 -3.09 7.73
C VAL A 416 5.01 -3.48 8.57
N LEU A 417 4.81 -4.04 9.77
CA LEU A 417 5.92 -4.49 10.64
C LEU A 417 6.59 -5.79 10.16
N ASN A 418 5.81 -6.73 9.63
CA ASN A 418 6.30 -8.03 9.15
C ASN A 418 6.77 -7.99 7.69
N PHE A 419 6.27 -7.03 6.91
CA PHE A 419 6.54 -6.89 5.48
C PHE A 419 7.04 -5.49 5.13
N PRO A 420 8.29 -5.13 5.49
CA PRO A 420 8.86 -3.82 5.15
C PRO A 420 8.78 -3.53 3.65
N GLN A 421 8.62 -2.26 3.29
CA GLN A 421 8.36 -1.81 1.91
C GLN A 421 9.43 -2.29 0.90
N HIS A 422 10.70 -2.34 1.32
CA HIS A 422 11.83 -2.77 0.49
C HIS A 422 11.99 -4.30 0.42
N LYS A 423 11.21 -5.08 1.17
CA LYS A 423 11.29 -6.56 1.21
C LYS A 423 10.14 -7.27 0.48
N ASN A 424 9.22 -6.51 -0.12
CA ASN A 424 7.98 -7.06 -0.66
C ASN A 424 7.69 -6.58 -2.08
N LEU A 425 7.44 -7.52 -2.99
CA LEU A 425 7.05 -7.17 -4.35
C LEU A 425 5.64 -6.58 -4.41
N GLU A 426 5.46 -5.62 -5.32
CA GLU A 426 4.23 -4.82 -5.44
C GLU A 426 3.01 -5.70 -5.58
N ARG A 427 3.02 -6.66 -6.50
CA ARG A 427 1.80 -7.43 -6.77
C ARG A 427 1.33 -8.28 -5.58
N MET A 428 2.24 -8.67 -4.68
CA MET A 428 1.91 -9.37 -3.44
C MET A 428 1.23 -8.43 -2.44
N LEU A 429 1.78 -7.22 -2.26
CA LEU A 429 1.17 -6.17 -1.44
C LEU A 429 -0.21 -5.77 -1.99
N ASN A 430 -0.33 -5.69 -3.31
CA ASN A 430 -1.58 -5.34 -3.97
C ASN A 430 -2.64 -6.40 -3.72
N ARG A 431 -2.29 -7.68 -3.82
CA ARG A 431 -3.22 -8.77 -3.50
C ARG A 431 -3.72 -8.67 -2.06
N ARG A 432 -2.82 -8.57 -1.08
CA ARG A 432 -3.17 -8.50 0.34
C ARG A 432 -4.04 -7.28 0.65
N SER A 433 -3.68 -6.12 0.08
CA SER A 433 -4.45 -4.89 0.23
C SER A 433 -5.87 -5.03 -0.34
N VAL A 434 -6.04 -5.71 -1.47
CA VAL A 434 -7.37 -6.00 -2.03
C VAL A 434 -8.17 -6.92 -1.10
N GLU A 435 -7.55 -7.99 -0.57
CA GLU A 435 -8.19 -8.95 0.34
C GLU A 435 -8.61 -8.32 1.68
N HIS A 436 -7.87 -7.32 2.16
CA HIS A 436 -8.13 -6.63 3.42
C HIS A 436 -8.85 -5.28 3.27
N TYR A 437 -9.22 -4.86 2.05
CA TYR A 437 -9.81 -3.54 1.82
C TYR A 437 -11.20 -3.40 2.46
N ASN A 438 -11.38 -2.39 3.31
CA ASN A 438 -12.67 -2.08 3.91
C ASN A 438 -13.47 -1.09 3.06
N ALA A 439 -14.29 -1.59 2.13
CA ALA A 439 -15.11 -0.73 1.27
C ALA A 439 -16.23 0.05 1.98
N ASN A 440 -16.50 -0.24 3.27
CA ASN A 440 -17.47 0.46 4.10
C ASN A 440 -16.79 1.11 5.32
N GLU A 441 -15.52 1.52 5.17
CA GLU A 441 -14.75 2.13 6.24
C GLU A 441 -15.52 3.26 6.92
N THR A 442 -15.58 3.19 8.24
CA THR A 442 -16.18 4.22 9.09
C THR A 442 -15.12 4.64 10.09
N ARG A 443 -14.85 5.94 10.15
CA ARG A 443 -13.84 6.50 11.05
C ARG A 443 -14.50 7.19 12.22
N ILE A 444 -13.80 7.24 13.34
CA ILE A 444 -14.34 7.76 14.59
C ILE A 444 -13.48 8.96 15.00
N LEU A 445 -14.10 10.13 15.08
CA LEU A 445 -13.57 11.30 15.75
C LEU A 445 -14.49 11.65 16.91
N LYS A 446 -14.98 12.90 16.98
CA LYS A 446 -16.02 13.28 17.94
C LYS A 446 -17.38 12.69 17.59
N THR A 447 -17.60 12.46 16.30
CA THR A 447 -18.57 11.49 15.79
C THR A 447 -17.95 10.64 14.70
N SER A 448 -18.65 9.57 14.37
CA SER A 448 -18.33 8.68 13.28
C SER A 448 -18.62 9.35 11.93
N TYR A 449 -17.75 9.16 10.95
CA TYR A 449 -17.91 9.70 9.61
C TYR A 449 -17.49 8.71 8.53
N ARG A 450 -18.04 8.93 7.32
CA ARG A 450 -17.72 8.20 6.10
C ARG A 450 -17.35 9.19 5.00
N SER A 451 -16.47 8.75 4.10
CA SER A 451 -16.08 9.49 2.91
C SER A 451 -15.77 8.53 1.77
N CYS A 452 -16.30 8.82 0.58
CA CYS A 452 -16.00 8.03 -0.61
C CYS A 452 -14.53 8.16 -1.07
N ASN A 453 -13.83 9.20 -0.59
CA ASN A 453 -12.40 9.42 -0.81
C ASN A 453 -11.54 8.52 0.08
N LEU A 454 -12.08 8.03 1.20
CA LEU A 454 -11.37 7.11 2.09
C LEU A 454 -11.68 5.67 1.69
N ALA A 455 -12.95 5.32 1.57
CA ALA A 455 -13.35 3.98 1.14
C ALA A 455 -14.45 4.01 0.08
N SER A 456 -14.28 3.21 -0.96
CA SER A 456 -15.26 3.10 -2.05
C SER A 456 -15.35 1.69 -2.61
N LYS A 457 -16.59 1.21 -2.77
CA LYS A 457 -16.88 -0.05 -3.48
C LYS A 457 -16.45 0.00 -4.95
N GLU A 458 -16.44 1.18 -5.56
CA GLU A 458 -16.00 1.36 -6.95
C GLU A 458 -14.49 1.10 -7.08
N ILE A 459 -13.70 1.58 -6.12
CA ILE A 459 -12.25 1.34 -6.05
C ILE A 459 -11.97 -0.16 -5.91
N LEU A 460 -12.64 -0.85 -4.97
CA LEU A 460 -12.48 -2.30 -4.78
C LEU A 460 -12.87 -3.09 -6.03
N LYS A 461 -14.00 -2.74 -6.65
CA LYS A 461 -14.48 -3.39 -7.87
C LYS A 461 -13.47 -3.28 -9.01
N LEU A 462 -12.89 -2.08 -9.22
CA LEU A 462 -11.84 -1.89 -10.22
C LEU A 462 -10.59 -2.70 -9.86
N ALA A 463 -10.16 -2.68 -8.60
CA ALA A 463 -8.97 -3.40 -8.14
C ALA A 463 -9.07 -4.91 -8.37
N VAL A 464 -10.19 -5.55 -7.99
CA VAL A 464 -10.42 -6.98 -8.23
C VAL A 464 -10.47 -7.30 -9.72
N GLY A 465 -11.19 -6.48 -10.49
CA GLY A 465 -11.31 -6.67 -11.93
C GLY A 465 -9.94 -6.58 -12.63
N ASP A 466 -9.18 -5.53 -12.31
CA ASP A 466 -7.83 -5.32 -12.81
C ASP A 466 -6.89 -6.44 -12.38
N PHE A 467 -7.02 -6.89 -11.12
CA PHE A 467 -6.20 -7.96 -10.58
C PHE A 467 -6.30 -9.22 -11.42
N ASN A 468 -7.54 -9.69 -11.60
CA ASN A 468 -7.87 -10.91 -12.30
C ASN A 468 -7.60 -10.81 -13.81
N LEU A 469 -7.75 -9.63 -14.42
CA LEU A 469 -7.39 -9.42 -15.82
C LEU A 469 -5.90 -9.68 -16.04
N CYS A 470 -5.03 -9.01 -15.28
CA CYS A 470 -3.59 -9.22 -15.36
C CYS A 470 -3.23 -10.68 -15.06
N GLN A 471 -3.82 -11.27 -14.02
CA GLN A 471 -3.56 -12.67 -13.67
C GLN A 471 -3.91 -13.63 -14.82
N SER A 472 -5.02 -13.39 -15.54
CA SER A 472 -5.41 -14.24 -16.67
C SER A 472 -4.39 -14.21 -17.81
N ILE A 473 -3.78 -13.04 -18.04
CA ILE A 473 -2.68 -12.85 -18.99
C ILE A 473 -1.43 -13.58 -18.47
N HIS A 474 -1.13 -13.40 -17.18
CA HIS A 474 0.04 -14.01 -16.56
C HIS A 474 0.02 -15.53 -16.61
N ASN A 475 -1.16 -16.14 -16.44
CA ASN A 475 -1.33 -17.58 -16.59
C ASN A 475 -1.03 -18.08 -18.01
N GLN A 476 -1.41 -17.30 -19.03
CA GLN A 476 -1.12 -17.63 -20.43
C GLN A 476 0.37 -17.49 -20.75
N GLU A 477 0.99 -16.42 -20.26
CA GLU A 477 2.44 -16.19 -20.41
C GLU A 477 3.27 -17.27 -19.72
N LEU A 478 2.86 -17.76 -18.54
CA LEU A 478 3.52 -18.89 -17.89
C LEU A 478 3.52 -20.15 -18.77
N LYS A 479 2.39 -20.45 -19.42
CA LYS A 479 2.30 -21.58 -20.36
C LYS A 479 3.19 -21.39 -21.59
N GLN A 480 3.32 -20.15 -22.07
CA GLN A 480 4.25 -19.83 -23.16
C GLN A 480 5.70 -20.06 -22.74
N LEU A 481 6.07 -19.67 -21.52
CA LEU A 481 7.40 -19.94 -20.98
C LEU A 481 7.67 -21.45 -20.84
N GLU A 482 6.71 -22.20 -20.31
CA GLU A 482 6.81 -23.67 -20.19
C GLU A 482 6.97 -24.35 -21.55
N GLY A 483 6.21 -23.89 -22.57
CA GLY A 483 6.38 -24.35 -23.95
C GLY A 483 7.77 -24.04 -24.51
N TRP A 484 8.24 -22.81 -24.34
CA TRP A 484 9.55 -22.37 -24.79
C TRP A 484 10.71 -23.17 -24.15
N ILE A 485 10.60 -23.56 -22.87
CA ILE A 485 11.59 -24.42 -22.18
C ILE A 485 11.71 -25.78 -22.88
N VAL A 486 10.57 -26.40 -23.22
CA VAL A 486 10.52 -27.72 -23.87
C VAL A 486 11.01 -27.62 -25.32
N GLU A 487 10.59 -26.58 -26.05
CA GLU A 487 11.03 -26.32 -27.43
C GLU A 487 12.56 -26.17 -27.53
N ASN A 488 13.16 -25.51 -26.54
CA ASN A 488 14.61 -25.33 -26.45
C ASN A 488 15.33 -26.49 -25.73
N ARG A 489 14.60 -27.56 -25.36
CA ARG A 489 15.14 -28.77 -24.70
C ARG A 489 15.84 -28.50 -23.36
N LEU A 490 15.59 -27.37 -22.72
CA LEU A 490 16.18 -27.03 -21.43
C LEU A 490 15.74 -28.02 -20.33
N ASP A 491 14.57 -28.64 -20.48
CA ASP A 491 14.06 -29.72 -19.61
C ASP A 491 14.89 -31.03 -19.69
N LYS A 492 15.76 -31.16 -20.70
CA LYS A 492 16.64 -32.33 -20.86
C LYS A 492 17.93 -32.21 -20.05
N LEU A 493 18.33 -31.01 -19.65
CA LEU A 493 19.52 -30.76 -18.85
C LEU A 493 19.28 -31.20 -17.39
N LYS A 494 19.74 -32.40 -17.03
CA LYS A 494 19.45 -33.00 -15.71
C LYS A 494 20.14 -32.32 -14.53
N PHE A 495 21.21 -31.57 -14.79
CA PHE A 495 21.87 -30.74 -13.78
C PHE A 495 21.10 -29.45 -13.48
N ALA A 496 20.27 -28.97 -14.41
CA ALA A 496 19.62 -27.67 -14.29
C ALA A 496 18.33 -27.74 -13.46
N ARG A 497 18.23 -26.84 -12.48
CA ARG A 497 17.07 -26.71 -11.60
C ARG A 497 15.85 -26.22 -12.39
N GLN A 498 14.70 -26.88 -12.17
CA GLN A 498 13.42 -26.49 -12.79
C GLN A 498 12.71 -25.44 -11.92
N LYS A 499 12.88 -24.16 -12.26
CA LYS A 499 12.39 -22.99 -11.50
C LYS A 499 11.50 -22.05 -12.31
N GLN A 500 10.88 -22.53 -13.38
CA GLN A 500 10.14 -21.70 -14.33
C GLN A 500 9.01 -20.87 -13.71
N ALA A 501 8.29 -21.43 -12.72
CA ALA A 501 7.24 -20.69 -12.03
C ALA A 501 7.80 -19.52 -11.20
N TYR A 502 8.99 -19.69 -10.60
CA TYR A 502 9.68 -18.67 -9.83
C TYR A 502 10.28 -17.60 -10.75
N CYS A 503 10.90 -18.03 -11.85
CA CYS A 503 11.44 -17.15 -12.88
C CYS A 503 10.34 -16.23 -13.46
N TYR A 504 9.19 -16.81 -13.78
CA TYR A 504 8.05 -16.04 -14.28
C TYR A 504 7.42 -15.14 -13.21
N PHE A 505 7.33 -15.64 -11.97
CA PHE A 505 6.79 -14.89 -10.83
C PHE A 505 7.51 -13.55 -10.61
N ILE A 506 8.82 -13.48 -10.78
CA ILE A 506 9.58 -12.22 -10.67
C ILE A 506 9.01 -11.17 -11.63
N GLY A 507 8.82 -11.52 -12.90
CA GLY A 507 8.21 -10.62 -13.89
C GLY A 507 6.76 -10.29 -13.61
N ALA A 508 5.94 -11.28 -13.27
CA ALA A 508 4.53 -11.07 -12.95
C ALA A 508 4.31 -10.18 -11.71
N ALA A 509 5.22 -10.25 -10.74
CA ALA A 509 5.11 -9.50 -9.49
C ALA A 509 5.70 -8.07 -9.55
N THR A 510 6.59 -7.80 -10.52
CA THR A 510 7.28 -6.50 -10.67
C THR A 510 6.76 -5.66 -11.84
N LEU A 511 6.38 -6.30 -12.95
CA LEU A 511 5.96 -5.67 -14.20
C LEU A 511 4.54 -6.10 -14.57
N PHE A 512 3.60 -6.03 -13.64
CA PHE A 512 2.30 -6.71 -13.75
C PHE A 512 1.35 -6.16 -14.84
N SER A 513 1.54 -4.91 -15.29
CA SER A 513 0.66 -4.22 -16.26
C SER A 513 0.54 -4.98 -17.59
N PRO A 514 -0.66 -5.20 -18.15
CA PRO A 514 -0.87 -6.01 -19.36
C PRO A 514 0.06 -5.69 -20.53
N GLU A 515 0.35 -4.40 -20.74
CA GLU A 515 1.14 -3.84 -21.85
C GLU A 515 2.62 -4.23 -21.82
N LEU A 516 3.11 -4.73 -20.68
CA LEU A 516 4.51 -5.10 -20.42
C LEU A 516 4.81 -6.59 -20.66
N SER A 517 3.98 -7.29 -21.44
CA SER A 517 4.12 -8.72 -21.73
C SER A 517 5.50 -9.11 -22.27
N ASP A 518 6.00 -8.36 -23.27
CA ASP A 518 7.31 -8.62 -23.85
C ASP A 518 8.45 -8.47 -22.82
N SER A 519 8.41 -7.43 -21.97
CA SER A 519 9.39 -7.25 -20.90
C SER A 519 9.31 -8.34 -19.83
N ARG A 520 8.11 -8.77 -19.44
CA ARG A 520 7.92 -9.86 -18.48
C ARG A 520 8.48 -11.17 -19.00
N LEU A 521 8.14 -11.53 -20.24
CA LEU A 521 8.61 -12.76 -20.86
C LEU A 521 10.12 -12.73 -21.08
N ALA A 522 10.68 -11.57 -21.43
CA ALA A 522 12.12 -11.41 -21.56
C ALA A 522 12.83 -11.57 -20.22
N LEU A 523 12.32 -10.94 -19.16
CA LEU A 523 12.85 -11.12 -17.81
C LEU A 523 12.80 -12.60 -17.40
N ALA A 524 11.64 -13.27 -17.58
CA ALA A 524 11.46 -14.65 -17.17
C ALA A 524 12.37 -15.63 -17.93
N LYS A 525 12.47 -15.50 -19.26
CA LYS A 525 13.37 -16.31 -20.09
C LYS A 525 14.84 -16.06 -19.72
N SER A 526 15.24 -14.80 -19.52
CA SER A 526 16.59 -14.47 -19.06
C SER A 526 16.89 -15.06 -17.69
N THR A 527 15.95 -15.02 -16.74
CA THR A 527 16.13 -15.67 -15.43
C THR A 527 16.32 -17.18 -15.56
N VAL A 528 15.51 -17.86 -16.39
CA VAL A 528 15.69 -19.30 -16.65
C VAL A 528 17.07 -19.58 -17.23
N LEU A 529 17.50 -18.81 -18.24
CA LEU A 529 18.81 -18.99 -18.87
C LEU A 529 19.97 -18.72 -17.89
N VAL A 530 19.91 -17.67 -17.08
CA VAL A 530 20.92 -17.40 -16.04
C VAL A 530 21.00 -18.56 -15.07
N THR A 531 19.87 -19.09 -14.57
CA THR A 531 19.88 -20.26 -13.67
C THR A 531 20.47 -21.51 -14.33
N VAL A 532 20.18 -21.76 -15.60
CA VAL A 532 20.73 -22.91 -16.35
C VAL A 532 22.25 -22.76 -16.54
N VAL A 533 22.72 -21.56 -16.87
CA VAL A 533 24.14 -21.28 -17.08
C VAL A 533 24.90 -21.33 -15.75
N ASP A 534 24.33 -20.79 -14.67
CA ASP A 534 24.85 -20.91 -13.31
C ASP A 534 25.07 -22.39 -12.93
N ASP A 535 24.03 -23.22 -13.03
CA ASP A 535 24.12 -24.66 -12.76
C ASP A 535 25.13 -25.37 -13.67
N PHE A 536 25.27 -24.92 -14.93
CA PHE A 536 26.24 -25.46 -15.87
C PHE A 536 27.68 -25.20 -15.41
N PHE A 537 28.04 -23.97 -15.02
CA PHE A 537 29.38 -23.64 -14.54
C PHE A 537 29.68 -24.22 -13.16
N ASP A 538 28.67 -24.34 -12.30
CA ASP A 538 28.82 -24.76 -10.92
C ASP A 538 28.94 -26.26 -10.71
N VAL A 539 28.17 -27.05 -11.45
CA VAL A 539 28.06 -28.51 -11.26
C VAL A 539 27.94 -29.30 -12.56
N GLY A 540 27.42 -28.69 -13.62
CA GLY A 540 26.92 -29.39 -14.80
C GLY A 540 27.90 -29.59 -15.95
N SER A 541 29.15 -29.13 -15.85
CA SER A 541 30.08 -29.11 -16.98
C SER A 541 31.53 -29.44 -16.62
N SER A 542 32.26 -29.89 -17.64
CA SER A 542 33.72 -29.95 -17.65
C SER A 542 34.35 -28.61 -18.07
N GLU A 543 35.63 -28.40 -17.76
CA GLU A 543 36.37 -27.22 -18.21
C GLU A 543 36.39 -27.08 -19.75
N GLU A 544 36.47 -28.19 -20.48
CA GLU A 544 36.38 -28.21 -21.94
C GLU A 544 35.04 -27.63 -22.44
N GLU A 545 33.93 -28.05 -21.83
CA GLU A 545 32.59 -27.55 -22.16
C GLU A 545 32.42 -26.07 -21.80
N GLN A 546 32.99 -25.62 -20.68
CA GLN A 546 33.02 -24.21 -20.27
C GLN A 546 33.80 -23.33 -21.25
N LEU A 547 34.98 -23.77 -21.69
CA LEU A 547 35.78 -23.06 -22.68
C LEU A 547 35.09 -23.04 -24.05
N ASN A 548 34.43 -24.14 -24.44
CA ASN A 548 33.69 -24.22 -25.68
C ASN A 548 32.53 -23.21 -25.71
N ILE A 549 31.73 -23.09 -24.63
CA ILE A 549 30.63 -22.11 -24.62
C ILE A 549 31.13 -20.67 -24.68
N ILE A 550 32.23 -20.33 -24.01
CA ILE A 550 32.88 -19.01 -24.11
C ILE A 550 33.31 -18.73 -25.56
N GLN A 551 33.91 -19.72 -26.23
CA GLN A 551 34.35 -19.57 -27.62
C GLN A 551 33.16 -19.39 -28.57
N LEU A 552 32.05 -20.11 -28.35
CA LEU A 552 30.81 -19.95 -29.13
C LEU A 552 30.26 -18.52 -29.01
N PHE A 553 30.30 -17.89 -27.83
CA PHE A 553 29.88 -16.49 -27.66
C PHE A 553 30.82 -15.48 -28.33
N LYS A 554 32.12 -15.79 -28.42
CA LYS A 554 33.10 -14.93 -29.11
C LYS A 554 32.94 -14.93 -30.63
N ILE A 555 32.60 -16.09 -31.22
CA ILE A 555 32.41 -16.21 -32.68
C ILE A 555 30.97 -15.89 -33.08
N TRP A 556 29.99 -16.30 -32.24
CA TRP A 556 28.54 -16.15 -32.39
C TRP A 556 27.92 -16.88 -33.60
N ASP A 557 28.40 -16.58 -34.80
CA ASP A 557 27.93 -17.13 -36.07
C ASP A 557 28.68 -18.42 -36.41
N VAL A 558 28.24 -19.50 -35.76
CA VAL A 558 28.81 -20.85 -35.89
C VAL A 558 27.76 -21.88 -36.27
N ASP A 559 28.21 -22.93 -36.95
CA ASP A 559 27.45 -24.15 -37.13
C ASP A 559 27.49 -24.98 -35.84
N VAL A 560 26.37 -24.99 -35.12
CA VAL A 560 26.25 -25.63 -33.80
C VAL A 560 26.33 -27.15 -33.87
N ASP A 561 26.08 -27.76 -35.03
CA ASP A 561 26.17 -29.21 -35.21
C ASP A 561 27.62 -29.68 -35.33
N THR A 562 28.55 -28.79 -35.67
CA THR A 562 29.97 -29.14 -35.89
C THR A 562 30.92 -28.58 -34.83
N VAL A 563 30.58 -27.45 -34.18
CA VAL A 563 31.49 -26.75 -33.27
C VAL A 563 31.23 -27.03 -31.78
N CYS A 564 30.02 -27.45 -31.40
CA CYS A 564 29.69 -27.77 -30.01
C CYS A 564 30.32 -29.09 -29.56
N CYS A 565 31.04 -29.07 -28.43
CA CYS A 565 31.72 -30.26 -27.89
C CYS A 565 30.79 -31.27 -27.20
N SER A 566 29.59 -30.84 -26.79
CA SER A 566 28.59 -31.72 -26.16
C SER A 566 27.16 -31.28 -26.49
N GLU A 567 26.20 -32.21 -26.32
CA GLU A 567 24.77 -31.91 -26.50
C GLU A 567 24.29 -30.87 -25.47
N ALA A 568 24.85 -30.86 -24.25
CA ALA A 568 24.51 -29.86 -23.24
C ALA A 568 24.91 -28.44 -23.69
N VAL A 569 26.15 -28.27 -24.17
CA VAL A 569 26.62 -26.98 -24.71
C VAL A 569 25.77 -26.54 -25.91
N LYS A 570 25.45 -27.47 -26.80
CA LYS A 570 24.59 -27.20 -27.96
C LYS A 570 23.20 -26.71 -27.57
N ILE A 571 22.57 -27.36 -26.58
CA ILE A 571 21.25 -26.98 -26.06
C ILE A 571 21.31 -25.57 -25.48
N ILE A 572 22.25 -25.30 -24.58
CA ILE A 572 22.37 -23.99 -23.90
C ILE A 572 22.65 -22.88 -24.92
N PHE A 573 23.68 -23.03 -25.76
CA PHE A 573 24.06 -22.00 -26.72
C PHE A 573 22.95 -21.73 -27.73
N SER A 574 22.27 -22.76 -28.24
CA SER A 574 21.16 -22.57 -29.19
C SER A 574 19.97 -21.85 -28.55
N ALA A 575 19.63 -22.18 -27.30
CA ALA A 575 18.57 -21.51 -26.56
C ALA A 575 18.90 -20.04 -26.30
N MET A 576 20.13 -19.74 -25.88
CA MET A 576 20.58 -18.36 -25.66
C MET A 576 20.61 -17.56 -26.96
N ARG A 577 21.22 -18.11 -28.02
CA ARG A 577 21.35 -17.44 -29.33
C ARG A 577 19.99 -17.08 -29.91
N SER A 578 19.05 -18.03 -29.96
CA SER A 578 17.70 -17.79 -30.48
C SER A 578 16.94 -16.75 -29.64
N THR A 579 17.06 -16.81 -28.31
CA THR A 579 16.39 -15.89 -27.39
C THR A 579 16.95 -14.46 -27.47
N ILE A 580 18.28 -14.32 -27.55
CA ILE A 580 18.94 -13.01 -27.72
C ILE A 580 18.53 -12.37 -29.05
N CYS A 581 18.50 -13.14 -30.14
CA CYS A 581 18.01 -12.65 -31.43
C CYS A 581 16.53 -12.26 -31.39
N GLU A 582 15.66 -13.07 -30.77
CA GLU A 582 14.23 -12.74 -30.58
C GLU A 582 14.06 -11.38 -29.90
N PHE A 583 14.81 -11.13 -28.82
CA PHE A 583 14.72 -9.87 -28.09
C PHE A 583 15.31 -8.69 -28.86
N GLY A 584 16.40 -8.89 -29.59
CA GLY A 584 16.96 -7.86 -30.47
C GLY A 584 16.01 -7.47 -31.61
N GLU A 585 15.25 -8.42 -32.16
CA GLU A 585 14.20 -8.13 -33.14
C GLU A 585 13.03 -7.36 -32.50
N LYS A 586 12.54 -7.81 -31.34
CA LYS A 586 11.46 -7.13 -30.61
C LYS A 586 11.84 -5.72 -30.16
N SER A 587 13.12 -5.48 -29.84
CA SER A 587 13.60 -4.16 -29.40
C SER A 587 13.47 -3.10 -30.48
N VAL A 588 13.51 -3.46 -31.78
CA VAL A 588 13.42 -2.49 -32.88
C VAL A 588 12.17 -1.62 -32.75
N LYS A 589 11.03 -2.22 -32.38
CA LYS A 589 9.77 -1.50 -32.22
C LYS A 589 9.77 -0.52 -31.04
N ARG A 590 10.50 -0.83 -29.96
CA ARG A 590 10.50 -0.03 -28.71
C ARG A 590 11.65 0.99 -28.69
N GLN A 591 12.82 0.57 -29.12
CA GLN A 591 14.07 1.33 -29.07
C GLN A 591 14.41 2.03 -30.39
N GLY A 592 13.81 1.61 -31.51
CA GLY A 592 14.16 2.10 -32.85
C GLY A 592 15.47 1.51 -33.40
N ARG A 593 16.07 0.56 -32.68
CA ARG A 593 17.30 -0.16 -33.05
C ARG A 593 17.26 -1.59 -32.55
N ASN A 594 18.03 -2.45 -33.22
CA ASN A 594 18.25 -3.83 -32.79
C ASN A 594 19.35 -3.83 -31.71
N VAL A 595 19.08 -4.46 -30.56
CA VAL A 595 20.00 -4.50 -29.41
C VAL A 595 20.76 -5.84 -29.28
N THR A 596 20.67 -6.73 -30.27
CA THR A 596 21.32 -8.06 -30.26
C THR A 596 22.80 -7.98 -29.87
N GLU A 597 23.59 -7.10 -30.49
CA GLU A 597 25.02 -6.97 -30.20
C GLU A 597 25.30 -6.60 -28.73
N ASN A 598 24.49 -5.70 -28.18
CA ASN A 598 24.59 -5.32 -26.76
C ASN A 598 24.28 -6.51 -25.85
N LEU A 599 23.23 -7.27 -26.17
CA LEU A 599 22.85 -8.46 -25.41
C LEU A 599 23.93 -9.55 -25.49
N ILE A 600 24.51 -9.81 -26.67
CA ILE A 600 25.62 -10.76 -26.83
C ILE A 600 26.78 -10.39 -25.89
N LYS A 601 27.14 -9.10 -25.85
CA LYS A 601 28.20 -8.60 -24.99
C LYS A 601 27.90 -8.81 -23.49
N ILE A 602 26.69 -8.45 -23.05
CA ILE A 602 26.24 -8.63 -21.66
C ILE A 602 26.34 -10.11 -21.24
N TRP A 603 25.78 -11.00 -22.05
CA TRP A 603 25.82 -12.44 -21.76
C TRP A 603 27.25 -13.00 -21.81
N SER A 604 28.07 -12.56 -22.77
CA SER A 604 29.47 -12.96 -22.87
C SER A 604 30.28 -12.54 -21.63
N ASN A 605 30.05 -11.34 -21.08
CA ASN A 605 30.72 -10.88 -19.87
C ASN A 605 30.37 -11.79 -18.68
N MET A 606 29.08 -12.03 -18.45
CA MET A 606 28.62 -12.91 -17.35
C MET A 606 29.22 -14.32 -17.44
N ILE A 607 29.21 -14.93 -18.64
CA ILE A 607 29.78 -16.28 -18.85
C ILE A 607 31.28 -16.30 -18.56
N GLN A 608 32.03 -15.26 -18.95
CA GLN A 608 33.46 -15.15 -18.65
C GLN A 608 33.71 -14.99 -17.14
N SER A 609 32.89 -14.21 -16.45
CA SER A 609 32.97 -14.05 -14.99
C SER A 609 32.62 -15.34 -14.23
N MET A 610 31.65 -16.12 -14.71
CA MET A 610 31.33 -17.44 -14.14
C MET A 610 32.49 -18.44 -14.31
N PHE A 611 33.21 -18.36 -15.42
CA PHE A 611 34.42 -19.15 -15.61
C PHE A 611 35.52 -18.79 -14.61
N ILE A 612 35.73 -17.51 -14.32
CA ILE A 612 36.70 -17.05 -13.30
C ILE A 612 36.36 -17.64 -11.92
N GLU A 613 35.08 -17.69 -11.54
CA GLU A 613 34.64 -18.32 -10.29
C GLU A 613 34.87 -19.84 -10.27
N ALA A 614 34.63 -20.51 -11.39
CA ALA A 614 34.93 -21.92 -11.55
C ALA A 614 36.44 -22.19 -11.44
N GLU A 615 37.27 -21.32 -12.03
CA GLU A 615 38.73 -21.37 -11.90
C GLU A 615 39.18 -21.20 -10.45
N TRP A 616 38.68 -20.18 -9.74
CA TRP A 616 39.00 -19.98 -8.32
C TRP A 616 38.66 -21.21 -7.48
N SER A 617 37.49 -21.82 -7.75
CA SER A 617 37.04 -23.02 -7.06
C SER A 617 37.92 -24.25 -7.35
N ARG A 618 38.41 -24.37 -8.60
CA ARG A 618 39.27 -25.47 -9.07
C ARG A 618 40.71 -25.33 -8.56
N SER A 619 41.29 -24.13 -8.66
CA SER A 619 42.66 -23.81 -8.24
C SER A 619 42.79 -23.57 -6.73
N LYS A 620 41.68 -23.47 -6.00
CA LYS A 620 41.62 -23.03 -4.60
C LYS A 620 42.25 -21.64 -4.39
N THR A 621 42.12 -20.78 -5.39
CA THR A 621 42.52 -19.37 -5.29
C THR A 621 41.58 -18.64 -4.32
N ILE A 622 42.17 -17.86 -3.42
CA ILE A 622 41.45 -17.03 -2.45
C ILE A 622 41.51 -15.58 -2.95
N PRO A 623 40.46 -15.05 -3.61
CA PRO A 623 40.46 -13.65 -4.05
C PRO A 623 40.38 -12.69 -2.86
N THR A 624 40.81 -11.44 -3.05
CA THR A 624 40.48 -10.36 -2.10
C THR A 624 38.99 -10.05 -2.18
N ILE A 625 38.42 -9.41 -1.14
CA ILE A 625 37.00 -9.02 -1.15
C ILE A 625 36.66 -8.13 -2.34
N ASP A 626 37.52 -7.17 -2.69
CA ASP A 626 37.25 -6.26 -3.81
C ASP A 626 37.23 -6.97 -5.16
N VAL A 627 38.20 -7.88 -5.39
CA VAL A 627 38.28 -8.70 -6.61
C VAL A 627 37.09 -9.67 -6.69
N TYR A 628 36.72 -10.28 -5.56
CA TYR A 628 35.52 -11.10 -5.48
C TYR A 628 34.28 -10.30 -5.83
N MET A 629 34.05 -9.15 -5.18
CA MET A 629 32.84 -8.35 -5.39
C MET A 629 32.72 -7.81 -6.81
N GLU A 630 33.84 -7.47 -7.47
CA GLU A 630 33.83 -7.06 -8.87
C GLU A 630 33.32 -8.18 -9.79
N ASN A 631 33.77 -9.43 -9.59
CA ASN A 631 33.30 -10.58 -10.37
C ASN A 631 31.90 -11.04 -9.94
N ALA A 632 31.65 -11.12 -8.64
CA ALA A 632 30.44 -11.66 -8.04
C ALA A 632 29.19 -10.82 -8.38
N CYS A 633 29.36 -9.52 -8.62
CA CYS A 633 28.28 -8.66 -9.12
C CYS A 633 27.86 -9.02 -10.55
N GLU A 634 28.81 -9.45 -11.39
CA GLU A 634 28.55 -9.91 -12.76
C GLU A 634 27.90 -11.30 -12.74
N THR A 635 28.45 -12.23 -11.95
CA THR A 635 27.96 -13.63 -11.89
C THR A 635 26.60 -13.78 -11.20
N PHE A 636 26.22 -12.84 -10.33
CA PHE A 636 24.84 -12.80 -9.80
C PHE A 636 23.79 -12.64 -10.91
N GLY A 637 24.19 -12.15 -12.09
CA GLY A 637 23.39 -12.23 -13.32
C GLY A 637 22.27 -11.20 -13.45
N LEU A 638 22.21 -10.17 -12.59
CA LEU A 638 21.15 -9.15 -12.71
C LEU A 638 21.24 -8.33 -14.00
N GLU A 639 22.43 -8.14 -14.57
CA GLU A 639 22.60 -7.36 -15.80
C GLU A 639 21.81 -7.95 -16.99
N PRO A 640 21.99 -9.23 -17.40
CA PRO A 640 21.20 -9.82 -18.48
C PRO A 640 19.71 -9.89 -18.17
N LEU A 641 19.30 -9.95 -16.90
CA LEU A 641 17.90 -9.93 -16.50
C LEU A 641 17.29 -8.55 -16.74
N ILE A 642 17.88 -7.53 -16.11
CA ILE A 642 17.33 -6.17 -16.08
C ILE A 642 17.44 -5.53 -17.44
N LEU A 643 18.63 -5.47 -18.05
CA LEU A 643 18.84 -4.72 -19.28
C LEU A 643 18.00 -5.27 -20.44
N THR A 644 17.84 -6.59 -20.53
CA THR A 644 16.96 -7.22 -21.52
C THR A 644 15.51 -6.76 -21.34
N ALA A 645 14.99 -6.77 -20.10
CA ALA A 645 13.64 -6.32 -19.81
C ALA A 645 13.44 -4.83 -20.10
N LEU A 646 14.46 -4.00 -19.81
CA LEU A 646 14.45 -2.55 -20.04
C LEU A 646 14.33 -2.20 -21.52
N TYR A 647 15.03 -2.91 -22.41
CA TYR A 647 14.93 -2.66 -23.85
C TYR A 647 13.51 -2.88 -24.41
N LEU A 648 12.66 -3.60 -23.69
CA LEU A 648 11.28 -3.88 -24.09
C LEU A 648 10.24 -3.09 -23.29
N LEU A 649 10.66 -2.33 -22.27
CA LEU A 649 9.79 -1.69 -21.27
C LEU A 649 8.94 -0.56 -21.86
N GLY A 650 9.50 0.21 -22.79
CA GLY A 650 8.80 1.33 -23.43
C GLY A 650 9.66 2.59 -23.56
N PRO A 651 10.24 3.12 -22.46
CA PRO A 651 11.15 4.26 -22.55
C PRO A 651 12.35 3.95 -23.45
N LYS A 652 12.81 4.96 -24.18
CA LYS A 652 13.99 4.84 -25.05
C LYS A 652 15.26 4.85 -24.22
N LEU A 653 16.13 3.87 -24.48
CA LEU A 653 17.49 3.78 -23.99
C LEU A 653 18.43 3.92 -25.18
N SER A 654 18.84 5.16 -25.47
CA SER A 654 19.87 5.43 -26.50
C SER A 654 21.18 4.74 -26.11
N ASP A 655 22.09 4.59 -27.07
CA ASP A 655 23.40 4.00 -26.78
C ASP A 655 24.15 4.79 -25.70
N ASP A 656 24.06 6.13 -25.72
CA ASP A 656 24.62 7.01 -24.69
C ASP A 656 24.08 6.73 -23.28
N VAL A 657 22.81 6.34 -23.17
CA VAL A 657 22.17 5.96 -21.89
C VAL A 657 22.56 4.53 -21.52
N ALA A 658 22.57 3.61 -22.48
CA ALA A 658 22.90 2.20 -22.28
C ALA A 658 24.36 1.99 -21.86
N THR A 659 25.27 2.89 -22.25
CA THR A 659 26.68 2.89 -21.80
C THR A 659 26.96 3.94 -20.72
N ASN A 660 25.92 4.53 -20.13
CA ASN A 660 26.07 5.63 -19.19
C ASN A 660 26.63 5.16 -17.83
N LYS A 661 27.46 6.01 -17.22
CA LYS A 661 27.99 5.79 -15.87
C LYS A 661 26.87 5.70 -14.82
N GLU A 662 25.79 6.46 -14.97
CA GLU A 662 24.63 6.44 -14.08
C GLU A 662 23.94 5.07 -14.11
N LEU A 663 23.62 4.54 -15.29
CA LEU A 663 22.97 3.23 -15.43
C LEU A 663 23.85 2.11 -14.85
N ASN A 664 25.15 2.13 -15.16
CA ASN A 664 26.10 1.17 -14.62
C ASN A 664 26.22 1.27 -13.10
N TYR A 665 26.16 2.49 -12.54
CA TYR A 665 26.20 2.69 -11.10
C TYR A 665 24.94 2.14 -10.42
N ILE A 666 23.75 2.44 -10.96
CA ILE A 666 22.48 1.89 -10.46
C ILE A 666 22.48 0.36 -10.51
N LEU A 667 22.93 -0.23 -11.63
CA LEU A 667 23.09 -1.67 -11.79
C LEU A 667 24.03 -2.24 -10.72
N LYS A 668 25.22 -1.64 -10.56
CA LYS A 668 26.21 -2.09 -9.57
C LYS A 668 25.67 -2.03 -8.14
N THR A 669 25.03 -0.93 -7.75
CA THR A 669 24.37 -0.81 -6.43
C THR A 669 23.32 -1.89 -6.22
N THR A 670 22.52 -2.19 -7.26
CA THR A 670 21.50 -3.25 -7.21
C THR A 670 22.13 -4.65 -7.08
N SER A 671 23.19 -4.92 -7.85
CA SER A 671 23.94 -6.18 -7.82
C SER A 671 24.64 -6.42 -6.48
N ILE A 672 25.23 -5.38 -5.87
CA ILE A 672 25.84 -5.47 -4.54
C ILE A 672 24.80 -5.94 -3.51
N CYS A 673 23.61 -5.31 -3.48
CA CYS A 673 22.54 -5.72 -2.58
C CYS A 673 22.17 -7.19 -2.81
N GLY A 674 21.90 -7.58 -4.06
CA GLY A 674 21.48 -8.94 -4.40
C GLY A 674 22.53 -10.00 -4.05
N ARG A 675 23.79 -9.76 -4.42
CA ARG A 675 24.90 -10.69 -4.18
C ARG A 675 25.18 -10.88 -2.69
N LEU A 676 25.22 -9.79 -1.92
CA LEU A 676 25.50 -9.88 -0.48
C LEU A 676 24.35 -10.53 0.30
N LEU A 677 23.08 -10.24 -0.06
CA LEU A 677 21.93 -10.95 0.51
C LEU A 677 22.03 -12.45 0.22
N ASN A 678 22.40 -12.83 -1.00
CA ASN A 678 22.62 -14.23 -1.35
C ASN A 678 23.74 -14.85 -0.50
N ASP A 679 24.93 -14.23 -0.46
CA ASP A 679 26.11 -14.72 0.29
C ASP A 679 25.80 -15.00 1.75
N ILE A 680 25.08 -14.08 2.41
CA ILE A 680 24.70 -14.21 3.83
C ILE A 680 23.88 -15.47 4.07
N GLN A 681 23.04 -15.88 3.12
CA GLN A 681 22.19 -17.07 3.29
C GLN A 681 22.84 -18.36 2.78
N THR A 682 23.70 -18.27 1.76
CA THR A 682 24.23 -19.44 1.07
C THR A 682 25.61 -19.87 1.54
N PHE A 683 26.33 -19.04 2.32
CA PHE A 683 27.74 -19.29 2.67
C PHE A 683 28.02 -20.64 3.29
N LYS A 684 27.14 -21.16 4.15
CA LYS A 684 27.37 -22.47 4.80
C LYS A 684 27.42 -23.59 3.75
N ARG A 685 26.42 -23.63 2.88
CA ARG A 685 26.31 -24.61 1.80
C ARG A 685 27.47 -24.46 0.82
N GLU A 686 27.78 -23.23 0.41
CA GLU A 686 28.85 -22.95 -0.56
C GLU A 686 30.23 -23.32 0.00
N PHE A 687 30.47 -23.03 1.29
CA PHE A 687 31.70 -23.40 1.98
C PHE A 687 31.87 -24.93 2.04
N GLU A 688 30.81 -25.69 2.34
CA GLU A 688 30.82 -27.16 2.31
C GLU A 688 31.12 -27.72 0.91
N GLN A 689 30.74 -26.99 -0.15
CA GLN A 689 31.05 -27.31 -1.55
C GLN A 689 32.46 -26.84 -1.95
N GLY A 690 33.22 -26.23 -1.04
CA GLY A 690 34.56 -25.74 -1.27
C GLY A 690 34.62 -24.47 -2.12
N LYS A 691 33.53 -23.69 -2.14
CA LYS A 691 33.42 -22.36 -2.75
C LYS A 691 33.52 -21.28 -1.67
N LEU A 692 34.14 -20.16 -2.03
CA LEU A 692 34.28 -19.01 -1.15
C LEU A 692 33.35 -17.89 -1.63
N ASN A 693 32.64 -17.29 -0.69
CA ASN A 693 31.79 -16.11 -0.88
C ASN A 693 32.17 -14.98 0.10
N ALA A 694 31.49 -13.83 0.06
CA ALA A 694 31.87 -12.66 0.86
C ALA A 694 31.99 -12.95 2.37
N VAL A 695 31.07 -13.74 2.95
CA VAL A 695 31.10 -14.10 4.37
C VAL A 695 32.38 -14.89 4.68
N THR A 696 32.62 -15.96 3.93
CA THR A 696 33.79 -16.82 4.14
C THR A 696 35.11 -16.10 3.86
N LEU A 697 35.14 -15.21 2.87
CA LEU A 697 36.32 -14.40 2.54
C LEU A 697 36.64 -13.41 3.67
N HIS A 698 35.63 -12.79 4.28
CA HIS A 698 35.84 -11.94 5.45
C HIS A 698 36.43 -12.71 6.64
N MET A 699 35.99 -13.95 6.86
CA MET A 699 36.56 -14.81 7.90
C MET A 699 38.01 -15.21 7.59
N VAL A 700 38.28 -15.64 6.35
CA VAL A 700 39.60 -16.10 5.90
C VAL A 700 40.62 -14.95 5.97
N HIS A 701 40.28 -13.77 5.45
CA HIS A 701 41.16 -12.59 5.50
C HIS A 701 41.24 -11.96 6.89
N GLY A 702 40.28 -12.26 7.77
CA GLY A 702 40.25 -11.83 9.16
C GLY A 702 41.23 -12.57 10.07
N ASN A 703 41.95 -13.59 9.58
CA ASN A 703 42.96 -14.37 10.32
C ASN A 703 42.46 -14.88 11.70
N GLY A 704 41.18 -15.24 11.81
CA GLY A 704 40.56 -15.73 13.05
C GLY A 704 40.09 -14.64 14.03
N VAL A 705 40.25 -13.36 13.70
CA VAL A 705 39.72 -12.23 14.49
C VAL A 705 38.25 -11.93 14.15
N VAL A 706 37.87 -12.08 12.88
CA VAL A 706 36.52 -11.79 12.38
C VAL A 706 35.65 -13.04 12.54
N THR A 707 34.59 -12.93 13.35
CA THR A 707 33.59 -14.00 13.49
C THR A 707 32.64 -14.03 12.30
N VAL A 708 31.82 -15.08 12.20
CA VAL A 708 30.78 -15.17 11.17
C VAL A 708 29.76 -14.04 11.37
N GLU A 709 29.41 -13.78 12.62
CA GLU A 709 28.48 -12.73 13.04
C GLU A 709 29.03 -11.35 12.66
N ASP A 710 30.30 -11.05 12.96
CA ASP A 710 30.94 -9.79 12.58
C ASP A 710 30.93 -9.58 11.04
N ALA A 711 31.19 -10.65 10.29
CA ALA A 711 31.15 -10.62 8.83
C ALA A 711 29.73 -10.34 8.31
N ILE A 712 28.73 -11.05 8.84
CA ILE A 712 27.32 -10.87 8.46
C ILE A 712 26.84 -9.45 8.79
N ASP A 713 27.14 -8.94 9.98
CA ASP A 713 26.71 -7.60 10.40
C ASP A 713 27.35 -6.51 9.53
N LYS A 714 28.64 -6.67 9.19
CA LYS A 714 29.31 -5.79 8.24
C LYS A 714 28.64 -5.81 6.87
N LEU A 715 28.35 -6.99 6.32
CA LEU A 715 27.71 -7.12 5.01
C LEU A 715 26.28 -6.55 5.02
N LYS A 716 25.51 -6.75 6.09
CA LYS A 716 24.19 -6.13 6.25
C LYS A 716 24.26 -4.61 6.25
N SER A 717 25.25 -4.00 6.89
CA SER A 717 25.46 -2.53 6.82
C SER A 717 25.68 -2.08 5.38
N VAL A 718 26.52 -2.79 4.62
CA VAL A 718 26.78 -2.47 3.21
C VAL A 718 25.50 -2.61 2.36
N VAL A 719 24.69 -3.65 2.61
CA VAL A 719 23.39 -3.83 1.93
C VAL A 719 22.46 -2.66 2.23
N GLU A 720 22.33 -2.23 3.50
CA GLU A 720 21.45 -1.12 3.87
C GLU A 720 21.92 0.22 3.29
N GLU A 721 23.23 0.49 3.27
CA GLU A 721 23.82 1.67 2.63
C GLU A 721 23.50 1.70 1.12
N ASN A 722 23.71 0.58 0.42
CA ASN A 722 23.41 0.47 -1.01
C ASN A 722 21.89 0.51 -1.29
N ARG A 723 21.04 0.00 -0.39
CA ARG A 723 19.58 0.12 -0.50
C ARG A 723 19.14 1.58 -0.46
N MET A 724 19.65 2.36 0.52
CA MET A 724 19.32 3.79 0.62
C MET A 724 19.82 4.56 -0.60
N GLU A 725 21.05 4.29 -1.03
CA GLU A 725 21.63 4.90 -2.23
C GLU A 725 20.84 4.55 -3.50
N LEU A 726 20.41 3.30 -3.65
CA LEU A 726 19.57 2.88 -4.78
C LEU A 726 18.24 3.64 -4.79
N LEU A 727 17.58 3.77 -3.63
CA LEU A 727 16.34 4.54 -3.54
C LEU A 727 16.58 6.00 -3.95
N ARG A 728 17.66 6.62 -3.45
CA ARG A 728 18.05 7.99 -3.81
C ARG A 728 18.23 8.15 -5.32
N LEU A 729 18.97 7.25 -5.97
CA LEU A 729 19.20 7.28 -7.42
C LEU A 729 17.91 7.08 -8.22
N VAL A 730 17.04 6.18 -7.76
CA VAL A 730 15.73 5.92 -8.38
C VAL A 730 14.86 7.18 -8.34
N LEU A 731 14.80 7.85 -7.19
CA LEU A 731 14.01 9.07 -6.99
C LEU A 731 14.60 10.32 -7.66
N GLN A 732 15.90 10.33 -7.97
CA GLN A 732 16.58 11.49 -8.56
C GLN A 732 16.23 11.68 -10.05
N GLU A 733 15.22 12.48 -10.38
CA GLU A 733 14.86 12.74 -11.78
C GLU A 733 15.61 13.91 -12.41
N LYS A 734 15.86 14.97 -11.64
CA LYS A 734 16.56 16.17 -12.13
C LYS A 734 18.01 15.84 -12.47
N GLY A 735 18.37 16.01 -13.75
CA GLY A 735 19.72 15.77 -14.26
C GLY A 735 20.05 14.31 -14.57
N SER A 736 19.08 13.40 -14.40
CA SER A 736 19.23 11.97 -14.74
C SER A 736 19.05 11.75 -16.24
N LEU A 737 19.88 10.89 -16.83
CA LEU A 737 19.73 10.44 -18.22
C LEU A 737 18.93 9.14 -18.32
N VAL A 738 18.74 8.45 -17.19
CA VAL A 738 18.01 7.18 -17.12
C VAL A 738 16.53 7.46 -16.78
N PRO A 739 15.57 7.09 -17.66
CA PRO A 739 14.15 7.32 -17.39
C PRO A 739 13.69 6.68 -16.08
N ARG A 740 12.84 7.38 -15.31
CA ARG A 740 12.32 6.89 -14.02
C ARG A 740 11.72 5.47 -14.09
N PRO A 741 10.88 5.11 -15.08
CA PRO A 741 10.35 3.76 -15.18
C PRO A 741 11.43 2.68 -15.35
N CYS A 742 12.58 3.02 -15.96
CA CYS A 742 13.71 2.10 -16.06
C CYS A 742 14.40 1.92 -14.69
N LYS A 743 14.58 3.02 -13.94
CA LYS A 743 15.16 2.98 -12.59
C LYS A 743 14.29 2.18 -11.62
N ASP A 744 12.96 2.29 -11.74
CA ASP A 744 12.03 1.52 -10.91
C ASP A 744 12.21 0.00 -11.07
N VAL A 745 12.64 -0.49 -12.24
CA VAL A 745 12.94 -1.92 -12.44
C VAL A 745 14.10 -2.37 -11.55
N PHE A 746 15.13 -1.56 -11.39
CA PHE A 746 16.25 -1.86 -10.49
C PHE A 746 15.80 -1.93 -9.03
N TRP A 747 15.00 -0.96 -8.59
CA TRP A 747 14.39 -0.99 -7.25
C TRP A 747 13.57 -2.27 -7.02
N LYS A 748 12.72 -2.63 -7.99
CA LYS A 748 11.89 -3.84 -7.95
C LYS A 748 12.71 -5.12 -7.93
N MET A 749 13.84 -5.17 -8.64
CA MET A 749 14.74 -6.31 -8.62
C MET A 749 15.52 -6.44 -7.32
N MET A 750 15.94 -5.32 -6.71
CA MET A 750 16.48 -5.34 -5.35
C MET A 750 15.45 -5.90 -4.36
N LYS A 751 14.19 -5.47 -4.46
CA LYS A 751 13.09 -6.01 -3.64
C LYS A 751 12.86 -7.51 -3.87
N ALA A 752 13.05 -7.99 -5.11
CA ALA A 752 13.00 -9.42 -5.42
C ALA A 752 14.16 -10.16 -4.73
N SER A 753 15.36 -9.60 -4.70
CA SER A 753 16.50 -10.18 -3.99
C SER A 753 16.24 -10.31 -2.48
N TYR A 754 15.69 -9.28 -1.82
CA TYR A 754 15.26 -9.41 -0.43
C TYR A 754 14.20 -10.51 -0.26
N LEU A 755 13.19 -10.55 -1.12
CA LEU A 755 12.15 -11.57 -1.04
C LEU A 755 12.72 -12.99 -1.09
N PHE A 756 13.77 -13.23 -1.89
CA PHE A 756 14.39 -14.55 -2.02
C PHE A 756 15.48 -14.86 -1.01
N TYR A 757 16.13 -13.84 -0.43
CA TYR A 757 17.38 -14.02 0.34
C TYR A 757 17.44 -13.27 1.69
N ASP A 758 16.34 -12.66 2.16
CA ASP A 758 16.36 -11.95 3.46
C ASP A 758 16.43 -12.89 4.67
N GLU A 759 15.71 -14.03 4.62
CA GLU A 759 15.62 -14.97 5.74
C GLU A 759 16.31 -16.31 5.47
N ASN A 760 16.26 -16.79 4.22
CA ASN A 760 16.75 -18.09 3.75
C ASN A 760 16.99 -18.03 2.24
N ASP A 761 17.59 -19.05 1.63
CA ASP A 761 17.62 -19.24 0.16
C ASP A 761 16.27 -19.80 -0.36
N LYS A 762 15.26 -18.94 -0.41
CA LYS A 762 13.90 -19.30 -0.83
C LYS A 762 13.82 -19.65 -2.33
N PHE A 763 14.77 -19.15 -3.13
CA PHE A 763 14.85 -19.49 -4.55
C PHE A 763 15.19 -20.97 -4.74
N THR A 764 16.15 -21.50 -3.99
CA THR A 764 16.50 -22.93 -4.03
C THR A 764 15.48 -23.80 -3.30
N LEU A 765 14.98 -23.40 -2.13
CA LEU A 765 14.18 -24.25 -1.23
C LEU A 765 12.70 -24.46 -1.61
N ASN A 766 12.17 -23.79 -2.64
CA ASN A 766 10.76 -23.89 -3.06
C ASN A 766 9.70 -23.47 -2.00
N GLU A 767 10.08 -22.67 -1.00
CA GLU A 767 9.17 -22.29 0.10
C GLU A 767 8.04 -21.33 -0.32
N MET A 768 8.19 -20.66 -1.46
CA MET A 768 7.26 -19.62 -1.93
C MET A 768 6.11 -20.10 -2.84
N TYR A 769 5.84 -21.41 -2.93
CA TYR A 769 4.87 -21.94 -3.91
C TYR A 769 3.45 -21.37 -3.75
N SER A 770 3.00 -21.18 -2.50
CA SER A 770 1.70 -20.55 -2.19
C SER A 770 1.66 -19.10 -2.69
N THR A 771 2.69 -18.31 -2.40
CA THR A 771 2.83 -16.92 -2.88
C THR A 771 2.84 -16.82 -4.40
N VAL A 772 3.56 -17.72 -5.07
CA VAL A 772 3.63 -17.80 -6.53
C VAL A 772 2.24 -18.06 -7.13
N ASN A 773 1.49 -19.04 -6.58
CA ASN A 773 0.14 -19.33 -7.05
C ASN A 773 -0.84 -18.20 -6.74
N ALA A 774 -0.73 -17.55 -5.58
CA ALA A 774 -1.58 -16.43 -5.21
C ALA A 774 -1.46 -15.26 -6.20
N VAL A 775 -0.28 -15.03 -6.78
CA VAL A 775 -0.09 -14.00 -7.81
C VAL A 775 -0.55 -14.48 -9.19
N ILE A 776 -0.16 -15.69 -9.62
CA ILE A 776 -0.29 -16.10 -11.03
C ILE A 776 -1.55 -16.95 -11.33
N LYS A 777 -2.10 -17.66 -10.35
CA LYS A 777 -3.13 -18.69 -10.56
C LYS A 777 -4.43 -18.45 -9.82
N ASP A 778 -4.39 -17.96 -8.58
CA ASP A 778 -5.56 -17.93 -7.71
C ASP A 778 -6.33 -16.61 -7.88
N PRO A 779 -7.55 -16.58 -8.45
CA PRO A 779 -8.29 -15.34 -8.65
C PRO A 779 -8.82 -14.76 -7.35
N ILE A 780 -9.18 -13.48 -7.37
CA ILE A 780 -9.86 -12.79 -6.27
C ILE A 780 -11.36 -12.72 -6.58
N PHE A 781 -12.20 -13.07 -5.60
CA PHE A 781 -13.66 -13.07 -5.76
C PHE A 781 -14.30 -11.85 -5.06
N LEU A 782 -14.80 -10.90 -5.85
CA LEU A 782 -15.40 -9.66 -5.34
C LEU A 782 -16.56 -9.91 -4.35
N ASN A 783 -17.40 -10.92 -4.59
CA ASN A 783 -18.56 -11.21 -3.75
C ASN A 783 -18.16 -11.68 -2.33
N GLU A 784 -17.01 -12.33 -2.20
CA GLU A 784 -16.47 -12.74 -0.89
C GLU A 784 -16.03 -11.52 -0.09
N LEU A 785 -15.43 -10.53 -0.75
CA LEU A 785 -14.94 -9.29 -0.13
C LEU A 785 -16.05 -8.31 0.23
N LEU A 786 -17.15 -8.26 -0.53
CA LEU A 786 -18.29 -7.39 -0.23
C LEU A 786 -19.21 -7.96 0.87
N GLY A 787 -18.94 -9.16 1.38
CA GLY A 787 -19.74 -9.79 2.44
C GLY A 787 -21.10 -10.32 1.95
N ASP A 788 -21.30 -10.49 0.64
CA ASP A 788 -22.53 -11.03 0.04
C ASP A 788 -22.63 -12.56 0.18
N SER A 789 -22.12 -13.13 1.27
CA SER A 789 -22.14 -14.57 1.55
C SER A 789 -23.43 -15.02 2.25
N LYS A 790 -24.60 -14.54 1.79
CA LYS A 790 -25.84 -15.34 1.88
C LYS A 790 -25.95 -16.27 0.67
N LYS A 791 -24.98 -17.17 0.53
CA LYS A 791 -24.96 -18.43 -0.26
C LYS A 791 -23.49 -18.81 -0.43
N HIS A 792 -23.05 -19.85 0.26
CA HIS A 792 -22.00 -20.81 -0.12
C HIS A 792 -21.31 -21.40 1.12
N THR A 793 -22.08 -22.11 1.94
CA THR A 793 -21.57 -23.09 2.92
C THR A 793 -21.73 -24.53 2.40
N LEU A 794 -21.91 -24.75 1.09
CA LEU A 794 -22.27 -26.06 0.53
C LEU A 794 -21.35 -26.58 -0.59
N SER A 795 -20.25 -25.91 -0.95
CA SER A 795 -19.33 -26.40 -2.00
C SER A 795 -17.93 -26.82 -1.53
N LYS A 796 -17.56 -26.64 -0.24
CA LYS A 796 -16.29 -27.14 0.30
C LYS A 796 -16.35 -28.56 0.88
N ALA A 797 -17.47 -29.27 0.73
CA ALA A 797 -17.66 -30.63 1.27
C ALA A 797 -17.67 -31.76 0.21
N LEU A 798 -17.26 -31.51 -1.03
CA LEU A 798 -17.26 -32.53 -2.10
C LEU A 798 -15.99 -32.49 -2.95
N VAL A 799 -14.82 -32.55 -2.29
CA VAL A 799 -13.60 -33.20 -2.84
C VAL A 799 -12.78 -33.70 -1.64
N VAL A 800 -13.18 -34.84 -1.08
CA VAL A 800 -12.30 -35.81 -0.41
C VAL A 800 -12.65 -37.16 -0.99
#